data_AF-A0A5C6BDQ0-F1
#
_entry.id   AF-A0A5C6BDQ0-F1
#
_cell.length_a   1.000
_cell.length_b   1.000
_cell.length_c   1.000
_cell.angle_alpha   90.00
_cell.angle_beta   90.00
_cell.angle_gamma   90.00
#
_symmetry.space_group_name_H-M   'P 1'
#
loop_
_entity.id
_entity.type
_entity.pdbx_description
1 polymer ?
#
loop_
_entity_poly.entity_id
_entity_poly.type
_entity_poly.pdbx_seq_one_letter_code
_entity_poly.pdbx_strand_id
1 'polypeptide(L)'
;MKRMKKQTQWSFAPLEARTMLAGDAGLAVADVATVDLPTTEQTTNESSVPSVVFVDQTLVDLTTLIDGVDPSAEIVLLDPKQDFIDQIGKGLSGRYNVSAVHLVTHGAEGRIVLGGQVIDESALAARSSDVSLWSQSLSSDADILLYGCHSGSGVSGQSLMELISDLTGADVAASIDRTGADSEHGNWTLERHVGQIDTVIAFTVDSRNRFRGTLNVTVAATGSTGQEIAQLLIDDAVVAQWDVGTSESPFVYQSEQLLTADQIKVHFVNDLYQPELGIDRNLTVDYVEINGQRFESESEATFSTGTWFNEDGIAAGYGRGDTLHANGYFQYGGSQPTGLLNLDGRYFNDNPGTTAYMSAGQLVVTAGQADGVAWTGTTIDGGAEYVFSVDGFRQGETSAFAVTAGPAVVGIDFYDESGVEIGEQFVALQTNDVVNGNVNTLQFTTPTDARYASIWVWVQNTDLAGPSPVAVEQSSAIISSVSLDKITSADTTPPTASFDSNLTITERTGTISFSVVYEDNFKLGPDGRIRVTGPNGFDQIARVAFSIDDPNAFNPDQRTTITFVDAASSSGFFDTSTNGTYTVELLPDSLRDEAGNVAPGQVLGTFLVDVQVPIDFVPPTVSLTTTQTNVRPDGIIQFSLQYDDNVTYPETRQVPDRVTVTGPNGFSATAQAIAGGSQAPATVFEVFYLTRDDGLPFELGEYFVSVAEGAIVDTAGNPNAAGLLGSFQLIG
;
A
#
# COMPACT_ATOMS: atom_id res chain seq x y z
N MET A 1 -19.81 -65.18 -40.65
CA MET A 1 -20.45 -63.96 -40.06
C MET A 1 -19.70 -63.63 -38.78
N LYS A 2 -19.57 -62.40 -38.27
CA LYS A 2 -19.61 -60.99 -38.76
C LYS A 2 -19.40 -60.15 -37.47
N ARG A 3 -18.67 -59.05 -37.35
CA ARG A 3 -17.47 -58.44 -38.02
C ARG A 3 -16.90 -57.43 -36.98
N MET A 4 -15.58 -57.21 -36.87
CA MET A 4 -14.89 -55.95 -37.25
C MET A 4 -15.55 -54.63 -36.79
N LYS A 5 -14.87 -53.60 -36.23
CA LYS A 5 -13.50 -53.04 -36.41
C LYS A 5 -13.32 -51.88 -35.35
N LYS A 6 -12.17 -51.23 -35.03
CA LYS A 6 -10.70 -51.42 -35.21
C LYS A 6 -9.95 -50.31 -34.42
N GLN A 7 -8.82 -50.62 -33.75
CA GLN A 7 -7.64 -49.75 -33.47
C GLN A 7 -7.85 -48.37 -32.76
N THR A 8 -6.85 -47.69 -32.18
CA THR A 8 -5.37 -47.77 -32.32
C THR A 8 -4.64 -47.71 -30.96
N GLN A 9 -3.31 -47.90 -30.96
CA GLN A 9 -2.41 -48.01 -29.80
C GLN A 9 -1.83 -46.65 -29.36
N TRP A 10 -1.27 -46.62 -28.14
CA TRP A 10 0.14 -46.24 -27.89
C TRP A 10 0.71 -47.12 -26.75
N SER A 11 2.03 -47.07 -26.49
CA SER A 11 2.73 -48.02 -25.61
C SER A 11 3.97 -47.43 -24.94
N PHE A 12 4.23 -47.80 -23.69
CA PHE A 12 5.49 -47.57 -22.99
C PHE A 12 6.36 -48.84 -22.99
N ALA A 13 7.68 -48.69 -23.12
CA ALA A 13 8.68 -49.73 -22.90
C ALA A 13 10.01 -49.11 -22.44
N PRO A 14 10.73 -49.70 -21.47
CA PRO A 14 11.99 -49.16 -20.92
C PRO A 14 13.22 -49.62 -21.71
N LEU A 15 14.38 -49.01 -21.42
CA LEU A 15 15.70 -49.45 -21.89
C LEU A 15 16.70 -49.58 -20.71
N GLU A 16 17.65 -50.52 -20.86
CA GLU A 16 18.58 -50.95 -19.80
C GLU A 16 19.84 -50.07 -19.68
N ALA A 17 20.46 -50.06 -18.50
CA ALA A 17 21.80 -49.51 -18.30
C ALA A 17 22.91 -50.46 -18.81
N ARG A 18 23.97 -49.92 -19.43
CA ARG A 18 25.21 -50.67 -19.77
C ARG A 18 26.48 -49.85 -19.50
N THR A 19 27.56 -50.59 -19.25
CA THR A 19 28.78 -50.12 -18.57
C THR A 19 29.83 -49.50 -19.50
N MET A 20 30.73 -48.68 -18.94
CA MET A 20 31.92 -48.17 -19.64
C MET A 20 32.84 -49.28 -20.16
N LEU A 21 33.60 -48.95 -21.21
CA LEU A 21 34.85 -49.62 -21.55
C LEU A 21 35.86 -48.58 -22.04
N ALA A 22 37.09 -48.58 -21.48
CA ALA A 22 38.20 -47.79 -21.97
C ALA A 22 38.99 -48.58 -23.02
N GLY A 23 39.56 -47.89 -24.02
CA GLY A 23 40.38 -48.50 -25.06
C GLY A 23 41.24 -47.47 -25.79
N ASP A 24 42.53 -47.77 -25.93
CA ASP A 24 43.59 -46.83 -26.26
C ASP A 24 44.17 -47.00 -27.69
N ALA A 25 44.13 -45.92 -28.48
CA ALA A 25 45.00 -45.59 -29.64
C ALA A 25 44.45 -44.32 -30.34
N GLY A 26 45.25 -43.44 -30.96
CA GLY A 26 46.71 -43.35 -31.00
C GLY A 26 47.18 -42.27 -31.99
N LEU A 27 47.91 -41.26 -31.49
CA LEU A 27 48.74 -40.25 -32.19
C LEU A 27 48.44 -39.90 -33.67
N ALA A 28 47.90 -38.70 -33.89
CA ALA A 28 48.22 -37.84 -35.04
C ALA A 28 48.24 -36.37 -34.58
N VAL A 29 49.28 -35.61 -34.96
CA VAL A 29 49.44 -34.20 -34.57
C VAL A 29 49.19 -33.30 -35.78
N ALA A 30 48.33 -32.30 -35.63
CA ALA A 30 48.20 -31.15 -36.51
C ALA A 30 47.59 -29.97 -35.72
N ASP A 31 48.24 -28.81 -35.73
CA ASP A 31 47.74 -27.61 -35.06
C ASP A 31 46.50 -27.04 -35.79
N VAL A 32 45.43 -26.77 -35.04
CA VAL A 32 44.26 -25.99 -35.49
C VAL A 32 43.85 -25.05 -34.36
N ALA A 33 43.37 -23.86 -34.72
CA ALA A 33 43.09 -22.76 -33.79
C ALA A 33 42.07 -23.10 -32.70
N THR A 34 42.25 -22.49 -31.53
CA THR A 34 41.23 -22.39 -30.48
C THR A 34 40.05 -21.57 -31.00
N VAL A 35 38.93 -22.23 -31.23
CA VAL A 35 37.61 -21.60 -31.35
C VAL A 35 36.88 -21.90 -30.05
N ASP A 36 36.66 -20.86 -29.26
CA ASP A 36 35.84 -20.94 -28.06
C ASP A 36 34.36 -21.10 -28.48
N LEU A 37 33.64 -22.03 -27.85
CA LEU A 37 32.24 -22.29 -28.14
C LEU A 37 31.40 -21.91 -26.92
N PRO A 38 30.50 -20.91 -27.04
CA PRO A 38 29.87 -20.31 -25.87
C PRO A 38 28.94 -21.31 -25.17
N THR A 39 29.20 -21.55 -23.88
CA THR A 39 28.22 -22.14 -22.98
C THR A 39 27.12 -21.11 -22.75
N THR A 40 25.90 -21.36 -23.24
CA THR A 40 24.73 -20.58 -22.86
C THR A 40 24.31 -20.94 -21.44
N GLU A 41 24.82 -20.21 -20.46
CA GLU A 41 24.16 -20.10 -19.16
C GLU A 41 22.84 -19.36 -19.35
N GLN A 42 21.76 -19.85 -18.72
CA GLN A 42 20.52 -19.11 -18.63
C GLN A 42 20.67 -18.08 -17.51
N THR A 43 20.99 -16.84 -17.86
CA THR A 43 20.84 -15.71 -16.94
C THR A 43 19.35 -15.50 -16.68
N THR A 44 18.87 -15.92 -15.52
CA THR A 44 17.66 -15.36 -14.94
C THR A 44 17.91 -13.86 -14.69
N ASN A 45 17.01 -13.00 -15.16
CA ASN A 45 17.06 -11.57 -14.84
C ASN A 45 16.52 -11.37 -13.42
N GLU A 46 17.30 -11.77 -12.43
CA GLU A 46 17.08 -11.42 -11.03
C GLU A 46 17.53 -9.98 -10.80
N SER A 47 16.81 -9.22 -9.97
CA SER A 47 17.07 -7.79 -9.77
C SER A 47 17.84 -7.54 -8.47
N SER A 48 18.99 -6.89 -8.57
CA SER A 48 19.78 -6.38 -7.45
C SER A 48 19.15 -5.08 -6.92
N VAL A 49 18.33 -5.19 -5.87
CA VAL A 49 17.64 -4.06 -5.24
C VAL A 49 18.24 -3.82 -3.84
N PRO A 50 18.81 -2.63 -3.54
CA PRO A 50 19.51 -2.40 -2.28
C PRO A 50 18.56 -2.20 -1.07
N SER A 51 17.36 -1.68 -1.30
CA SER A 51 16.36 -1.40 -0.27
C SER A 51 14.95 -1.68 -0.79
N VAL A 52 14.11 -2.29 0.04
CA VAL A 52 12.68 -2.51 -0.23
C VAL A 52 11.84 -1.86 0.87
N VAL A 53 10.86 -1.05 0.48
CA VAL A 53 9.99 -0.27 1.37
C VAL A 53 8.56 -0.80 1.27
N PHE A 54 8.17 -1.63 2.24
CA PHE A 54 6.81 -2.11 2.38
C PHE A 54 5.95 -1.09 3.12
N VAL A 55 4.80 -0.71 2.58
CA VAL A 55 3.95 0.34 3.16
C VAL A 55 2.50 -0.09 3.25
N ASP A 56 1.91 0.04 4.44
CA ASP A 56 0.49 -0.15 4.70
C ASP A 56 -0.36 0.89 3.95
N GLN A 57 -1.31 0.42 3.14
CA GLN A 57 -2.20 1.26 2.36
C GLN A 57 -3.24 2.02 3.22
N THR A 58 -3.46 1.66 4.49
CA THR A 58 -4.37 2.40 5.38
C THR A 58 -3.74 3.63 6.04
N LEU A 59 -2.45 3.90 5.78
CA LEU A 59 -1.78 5.10 6.30
C LEU A 59 -2.34 6.37 5.66
N VAL A 60 -2.95 7.23 6.48
CA VAL A 60 -3.34 8.60 6.08
C VAL A 60 -2.11 9.37 5.57
N ASP A 61 -2.27 10.11 4.48
CA ASP A 61 -1.21 10.91 3.83
C ASP A 61 -0.05 10.07 3.24
N LEU A 62 -0.34 8.82 2.86
CA LEU A 62 0.56 7.87 2.19
C LEU A 62 1.34 8.47 1.01
N THR A 63 0.69 9.26 0.15
CA THR A 63 1.32 9.91 -1.01
C THR A 63 2.52 10.76 -0.63
N THR A 64 2.43 11.48 0.49
CA THR A 64 3.52 12.33 0.99
C THR A 64 4.74 11.51 1.42
N LEU A 65 4.57 10.25 1.84
CA LEU A 65 5.69 9.34 2.10
C LEU A 65 6.28 8.76 0.81
N ILE A 66 5.42 8.28 -0.09
CA ILE A 66 5.81 7.69 -1.40
C ILE A 66 6.65 8.68 -2.22
N ASP A 67 6.19 9.93 -2.36
CA ASP A 67 6.86 11.01 -3.10
C ASP A 67 8.25 11.36 -2.53
N GLY A 68 8.56 10.89 -1.32
CA GLY A 68 9.83 11.13 -0.65
C GLY A 68 10.62 9.87 -0.30
N VAL A 69 10.32 8.70 -0.89
CA VAL A 69 11.21 7.53 -0.84
C VAL A 69 12.44 7.76 -1.73
N ASP A 70 13.60 7.23 -1.34
CA ASP A 70 14.81 7.24 -2.19
C ASP A 70 14.55 6.52 -3.54
N PRO A 71 14.81 7.14 -4.71
CA PRO A 71 14.56 6.53 -6.03
C PRO A 71 15.34 5.24 -6.34
N SER A 72 16.30 4.83 -5.49
CA SER A 72 17.00 3.55 -5.59
C SER A 72 16.36 2.41 -4.77
N ALA A 73 15.35 2.72 -3.95
CA ALA A 73 14.57 1.74 -3.19
C ALA A 73 13.29 1.32 -3.94
N GLU A 74 12.88 0.06 -3.79
CA GLU A 74 11.63 -0.45 -4.38
C GLU A 74 10.47 -0.35 -3.38
N ILE A 75 9.36 0.29 -3.77
CA ILE A 75 8.17 0.40 -2.91
C ILE A 75 7.22 -0.78 -3.18
N VAL A 76 6.75 -1.43 -2.11
CA VAL A 76 5.73 -2.48 -2.16
C VAL A 76 4.55 -2.06 -1.28
N LEU A 77 3.44 -1.66 -1.89
CA LEU A 77 2.23 -1.30 -1.13
C LEU A 77 1.49 -2.57 -0.70
N LEU A 78 1.22 -2.69 0.60
CA LEU A 78 0.59 -3.85 1.23
C LEU A 78 -0.94 -3.75 1.20
N ASP A 79 -1.61 -4.75 0.64
CA ASP A 79 -3.08 -4.85 0.65
C ASP A 79 -3.55 -5.23 2.06
N PRO A 80 -4.42 -4.44 2.72
CA PRO A 80 -4.95 -4.76 4.04
C PRO A 80 -5.73 -6.10 4.11
N LYS A 81 -6.19 -6.64 2.97
CA LYS A 81 -7.00 -7.86 2.87
C LYS A 81 -6.19 -9.15 2.64
N GLN A 82 -4.87 -9.07 2.45
CA GLN A 82 -3.98 -10.22 2.21
C GLN A 82 -3.03 -10.45 3.38
N ASP A 83 -2.70 -11.71 3.71
CA ASP A 83 -1.81 -12.06 4.83
C ASP A 83 -0.47 -11.30 4.79
N PHE A 84 -0.13 -10.60 5.87
CA PHE A 84 1.07 -9.77 5.96
C PHE A 84 2.35 -10.55 5.61
N ILE A 85 2.53 -11.75 6.17
CA ILE A 85 3.78 -12.51 6.09
C ILE A 85 3.96 -13.10 4.68
N ASP A 86 2.87 -13.52 4.05
CA ASP A 86 2.85 -13.91 2.64
C ASP A 86 3.17 -12.73 1.71
N GLN A 87 2.68 -11.52 2.02
CA GLN A 87 2.99 -10.32 1.23
C GLN A 87 4.46 -9.92 1.33
N ILE A 88 5.07 -9.90 2.53
CA ILE A 88 6.51 -9.65 2.67
C ILE A 88 7.32 -10.76 1.96
N GLY A 89 6.98 -12.03 2.17
CA GLY A 89 7.66 -13.16 1.54
C GLY A 89 7.61 -13.10 0.01
N LYS A 90 6.45 -12.76 -0.57
CA LYS A 90 6.26 -12.55 -2.01
C LYS A 90 6.98 -11.30 -2.53
N GLY A 91 7.04 -10.23 -1.74
CA GLY A 91 7.75 -8.99 -2.04
C GLY A 91 9.27 -9.04 -1.84
N LEU A 92 9.80 -10.10 -1.23
CA LEU A 92 11.24 -10.40 -1.21
C LEU A 92 11.61 -11.46 -2.28
N SER A 93 10.77 -12.48 -2.46
CA SER A 93 10.97 -13.58 -3.43
C SER A 93 11.47 -13.11 -4.80
N GLY A 94 12.56 -13.71 -5.28
CA GLY A 94 13.21 -13.37 -6.55
C GLY A 94 14.20 -12.20 -6.49
N ARG A 95 14.36 -11.54 -5.33
CA ARG A 95 15.45 -10.58 -5.05
C ARG A 95 16.58 -11.26 -4.30
N TYR A 96 17.76 -10.66 -4.37
CA TYR A 96 18.98 -11.09 -3.69
C TYR A 96 19.79 -9.86 -3.26
N ASN A 97 20.59 -9.99 -2.20
CA ASN A 97 21.43 -8.91 -1.66
C ASN A 97 20.62 -7.62 -1.32
N VAL A 98 19.40 -7.80 -0.80
CA VAL A 98 18.63 -6.69 -0.22
C VAL A 98 19.27 -6.32 1.11
N SER A 99 19.90 -5.14 1.17
CA SER A 99 20.57 -4.62 2.38
C SER A 99 19.63 -3.90 3.35
N ALA A 100 18.41 -3.55 2.94
CA ALA A 100 17.44 -2.91 3.82
C ALA A 100 16.00 -3.31 3.50
N VAL A 101 15.21 -3.58 4.55
CA VAL A 101 13.77 -3.74 4.49
C VAL A 101 13.12 -2.74 5.43
N HIS A 102 12.33 -1.82 4.88
CA HIS A 102 11.58 -0.82 5.64
C HIS A 102 10.13 -1.29 5.73
N LEU A 103 9.61 -1.50 6.95
CA LEU A 103 8.22 -1.91 7.20
C LEU A 103 7.45 -0.72 7.79
N VAL A 104 6.57 -0.11 6.98
CA VAL A 104 5.93 1.18 7.26
C VAL A 104 4.45 0.94 7.50
N THR A 105 4.03 1.02 8.76
CA THR A 105 2.81 0.36 9.26
C THR A 105 2.20 1.14 10.42
N HIS A 106 0.96 0.79 10.81
CA HIS A 106 0.49 1.14 12.15
C HIS A 106 1.20 0.25 13.21
N GLY A 107 1.19 0.64 14.49
CA GLY A 107 1.90 -0.09 15.54
C GLY A 107 1.37 0.14 16.96
N ALA A 108 1.78 -0.74 17.87
CA ALA A 108 1.53 -0.67 19.31
C ALA A 108 2.65 -1.42 20.08
N GLU A 109 2.64 -1.42 21.43
CA GLU A 109 3.68 -2.04 22.27
C GLU A 109 3.95 -3.52 21.91
N GLY A 110 5.02 -3.77 21.15
CA GLY A 110 5.42 -5.09 20.69
C GLY A 110 4.66 -5.66 19.50
N ARG A 111 3.99 -4.82 18.71
CA ARG A 111 3.23 -5.26 17.52
C ARG A 111 3.33 -4.25 16.37
N ILE A 112 3.34 -4.76 15.14
CA ILE A 112 3.05 -3.99 13.92
C ILE A 112 1.67 -4.39 13.37
N VAL A 113 1.01 -3.47 12.67
CA VAL A 113 -0.36 -3.65 12.18
C VAL A 113 -0.46 -3.24 10.72
N LEU A 114 -1.04 -4.13 9.90
CA LEU A 114 -1.42 -3.89 8.51
C LEU A 114 -2.94 -4.05 8.39
N GLY A 115 -3.69 -3.00 8.08
CA GLY A 115 -5.12 -3.14 7.75
C GLY A 115 -6.01 -3.78 8.82
N GLY A 116 -5.59 -3.76 10.09
CA GLY A 116 -6.23 -4.47 11.21
C GLY A 116 -5.67 -5.88 11.51
N GLN A 117 -4.80 -6.43 10.65
CA GLN A 117 -4.03 -7.63 10.97
C GLN A 117 -2.93 -7.28 11.99
N VAL A 118 -2.91 -7.97 13.13
CA VAL A 118 -1.95 -7.73 14.21
C VAL A 118 -0.81 -8.75 14.13
N ILE A 119 0.42 -8.26 13.92
CA ILE A 119 1.63 -9.08 13.87
C ILE A 119 2.44 -8.83 15.14
N ASP A 120 2.42 -9.83 16.03
CA ASP A 120 3.21 -9.88 17.26
C ASP A 120 4.12 -11.12 17.33
N GLU A 121 4.87 -11.27 18.42
CA GLU A 121 5.77 -12.41 18.67
C GLU A 121 5.08 -13.76 18.44
N SER A 122 3.80 -13.90 18.82
CA SER A 122 3.07 -15.16 18.69
C SER A 122 2.68 -15.47 17.24
N ALA A 123 2.32 -14.44 16.46
CA ALA A 123 2.03 -14.55 15.03
C ALA A 123 3.28 -14.93 14.23
N LEU A 124 4.41 -14.26 14.50
CA LEU A 124 5.70 -14.57 13.87
C LEU A 124 6.20 -15.97 14.25
N ALA A 125 6.07 -16.38 15.52
CA ALA A 125 6.46 -17.72 15.94
C ALA A 125 5.65 -18.82 15.25
N ALA A 126 4.34 -18.61 15.07
CA ALA A 126 3.45 -19.53 14.36
C ALA A 126 3.76 -19.65 12.85
N ARG A 127 4.30 -18.58 12.23
CA ARG A 127 4.69 -18.51 10.81
C ARG A 127 6.22 -18.52 10.60
N SER A 128 6.96 -18.98 11.60
CA SER A 128 8.43 -18.88 11.68
C SER A 128 9.17 -19.51 10.49
N SER A 129 8.64 -20.59 9.90
CA SER A 129 9.18 -21.19 8.68
C SER A 129 9.23 -20.21 7.51
N ASP A 130 8.24 -19.33 7.42
CA ASP A 130 7.97 -18.51 6.24
C ASP A 130 8.69 -17.16 6.35
N VAL A 131 8.75 -16.63 7.58
CA VAL A 131 9.61 -15.49 7.96
C VAL A 131 11.09 -15.85 7.74
N SER A 132 11.52 -17.06 8.09
CA SER A 132 12.90 -17.49 7.83
C SER A 132 13.24 -17.66 6.34
N LEU A 133 12.26 -17.74 5.42
CA LEU A 133 12.55 -17.71 3.99
C LEU A 133 13.02 -16.33 3.51
N TRP A 134 12.68 -15.25 4.21
CA TRP A 134 13.08 -13.88 3.86
C TRP A 134 14.61 -13.74 3.81
N SER A 135 15.32 -14.46 4.69
CA SER A 135 16.79 -14.53 4.76
C SER A 135 17.48 -14.92 3.43
N GLN A 136 16.76 -15.55 2.50
CA GLN A 136 17.31 -15.97 1.20
C GLN A 136 17.48 -14.81 0.22
N SER A 137 16.79 -13.68 0.46
CA SER A 137 16.85 -12.47 -0.37
C SER A 137 17.68 -11.34 0.24
N LEU A 138 17.92 -11.38 1.56
CA LEU A 138 18.69 -10.39 2.30
C LEU A 138 20.21 -10.53 2.08
N SER A 139 20.97 -9.46 2.33
CA SER A 139 22.42 -9.55 2.52
C SER A 139 22.78 -10.04 3.94
N SER A 140 24.05 -10.35 4.18
CA SER A 140 24.55 -10.83 5.49
C SER A 140 24.70 -9.74 6.56
N ASP A 141 24.37 -8.52 6.18
CA ASP A 141 24.50 -7.23 6.87
C ASP A 141 23.22 -6.39 6.64
N ALA A 142 22.07 -7.06 6.43
CA ALA A 142 20.81 -6.40 6.13
C ALA A 142 20.12 -5.89 7.39
N ASP A 143 19.47 -4.72 7.26
CA ASP A 143 18.63 -4.13 8.31
C ASP A 143 17.13 -4.31 8.04
N ILE A 144 16.33 -4.50 9.10
CA ILE A 144 14.86 -4.44 9.08
C ILE A 144 14.39 -3.28 9.96
N LEU A 145 13.77 -2.26 9.37
CA LEU A 145 13.40 -1.01 10.03
C LEU A 145 11.87 -0.90 10.19
N LEU A 146 11.38 -0.96 11.42
CA LEU A 146 9.96 -0.97 11.78
C LEU A 146 9.45 0.46 12.07
N TYR A 147 8.86 1.09 11.07
CA TYR A 147 8.18 2.38 11.18
C TYR A 147 6.72 2.17 11.59
N GLY A 148 6.52 1.72 12.82
CA GLY A 148 5.21 1.64 13.47
C GLY A 148 5.30 2.12 14.92
N CYS A 149 4.38 2.99 15.33
CA CYS A 149 4.38 3.63 16.65
C CYS A 149 4.50 2.60 17.79
N HIS A 150 5.39 2.84 18.75
CA HIS A 150 5.61 2.00 19.93
C HIS A 150 5.96 0.51 19.64
N SER A 151 6.22 0.12 18.38
CA SER A 151 6.48 -1.28 17.99
C SER A 151 7.65 -1.92 18.76
N GLY A 152 8.71 -1.15 19.00
CA GLY A 152 9.85 -1.54 19.84
C GLY A 152 9.67 -1.23 21.34
N SER A 153 8.51 -0.80 21.81
CA SER A 153 8.34 -0.39 23.21
C SER A 153 8.23 -1.60 24.17
N GLY A 154 8.43 -1.35 25.46
CA GLY A 154 8.25 -2.34 26.53
C GLY A 154 9.19 -3.55 26.48
N VAL A 155 8.64 -4.70 26.86
CA VAL A 155 9.32 -6.02 26.79
C VAL A 155 8.86 -6.80 25.56
N SER A 156 7.58 -6.73 25.19
CA SER A 156 7.06 -7.36 23.97
C SER A 156 7.73 -6.82 22.71
N GLY A 157 8.06 -5.52 22.63
CA GLY A 157 8.85 -4.96 21.53
C GLY A 157 10.28 -5.45 21.46
N GLN A 158 10.91 -5.75 22.61
CA GLN A 158 12.22 -6.42 22.61
C GLN A 158 12.09 -7.83 22.02
N SER A 159 11.12 -8.62 22.50
CA SER A 159 10.94 -10.01 22.08
C SER A 159 10.46 -10.14 20.63
N LEU A 160 9.65 -9.21 20.12
CA LEU A 160 9.30 -9.09 18.71
C LEU A 160 10.55 -8.93 17.84
N MET A 161 11.42 -7.95 18.18
CA MET A 161 12.62 -7.64 17.40
C MET A 161 13.67 -8.74 17.48
N GLU A 162 13.86 -9.34 18.66
CA GLU A 162 14.75 -10.49 18.86
C GLU A 162 14.29 -11.68 17.99
N LEU A 163 12.99 -11.97 17.94
CA LEU A 163 12.44 -13.04 17.10
C LEU A 163 12.58 -12.75 15.60
N ILE A 164 12.39 -11.50 15.15
CA ILE A 164 12.62 -11.12 13.74
C ILE A 164 14.09 -11.34 13.38
N SER A 165 15.02 -10.91 14.25
CA SER A 165 16.47 -11.06 14.03
C SER A 165 16.89 -12.54 14.01
N ASP A 166 16.47 -13.34 14.99
CA ASP A 166 16.76 -14.79 15.07
C ASP A 166 16.20 -15.57 13.87
N LEU A 167 15.05 -15.17 13.32
CA LEU A 167 14.44 -15.86 12.16
C LEU A 167 15.06 -15.44 10.82
N THR A 168 15.43 -14.17 10.65
CA THR A 168 15.86 -13.62 9.35
C THR A 168 17.39 -13.52 9.21
N GLY A 169 18.13 -13.47 10.31
CA GLY A 169 19.57 -13.17 10.34
C GLY A 169 19.91 -11.70 10.12
N ALA A 170 18.90 -10.81 10.07
CA ALA A 170 19.04 -9.37 9.92
C ALA A 170 19.12 -8.65 11.27
N ASP A 171 19.73 -7.47 11.28
CA ASP A 171 19.67 -6.55 12.41
C ASP A 171 18.36 -5.73 12.32
N VAL A 172 17.76 -5.35 13.46
CA VAL A 172 16.37 -4.86 13.53
C VAL A 172 16.27 -3.55 14.30
N ALA A 173 15.60 -2.55 13.73
CA ALA A 173 15.35 -1.25 14.32
C ALA A 173 13.85 -1.00 14.52
N ALA A 174 13.43 -0.40 15.64
CA ALA A 174 12.03 -0.05 15.88
C ALA A 174 11.87 1.19 16.78
N SER A 175 10.77 1.92 16.60
CA SER A 175 10.43 3.08 17.45
C SER A 175 9.82 2.64 18.78
N ILE A 176 10.16 3.34 19.86
CA ILE A 176 9.57 3.15 21.19
C ILE A 176 8.49 4.18 21.52
N ASP A 177 8.29 5.20 20.67
CA ASP A 177 7.27 6.25 20.80
C ASP A 177 6.45 6.45 19.50
N ARG A 178 5.92 7.66 19.23
CA ARG A 178 5.08 7.93 18.05
C ARG A 178 5.96 8.17 16.82
N THR A 179 5.98 7.22 15.89
CA THR A 179 6.63 7.41 14.58
C THR A 179 5.86 8.44 13.74
N GLY A 180 6.48 9.55 13.34
CA GLY A 180 5.83 10.57 12.51
C GLY A 180 6.48 11.96 12.53
N ALA A 181 5.75 12.96 12.04
CA ALA A 181 6.21 14.35 12.01
C ALA A 181 6.08 15.06 13.38
N ASP A 182 7.00 16.00 13.66
CA ASP A 182 7.02 16.82 14.89
C ASP A 182 5.73 17.62 15.10
N SER A 183 5.06 18.06 14.01
CA SER A 183 3.75 18.73 14.10
C SER A 183 2.64 17.83 14.67
N GLU A 184 2.78 16.51 14.50
CA GLU A 184 1.86 15.50 15.02
C GLU A 184 2.36 14.90 16.34
N HIS A 185 3.32 15.57 17.01
CA HIS A 185 4.01 15.09 18.22
C HIS A 185 4.73 13.74 18.00
N GLY A 186 5.04 13.40 16.75
CA GLY A 186 5.81 12.21 16.39
C GLY A 186 7.27 12.54 16.07
N ASN A 187 8.08 11.50 15.98
CA ASN A 187 9.49 11.58 15.63
C ASN A 187 9.85 10.45 14.64
N TRP A 188 10.95 10.58 13.88
CA TRP A 188 11.34 9.58 12.86
C TRP A 188 12.54 8.72 13.28
N THR A 189 12.92 8.76 14.55
CA THR A 189 13.97 7.91 15.11
C THR A 189 13.40 6.52 15.38
N LEU A 190 14.26 5.51 15.31
CA LEU A 190 14.00 4.16 15.79
C LEU A 190 14.94 3.99 16.99
N GLU A 191 14.43 4.14 18.22
CA GLU A 191 15.28 4.28 19.41
C GLU A 191 15.82 2.95 19.92
N ARG A 192 15.20 1.83 19.54
CA ARG A 192 15.63 0.48 19.90
C ARG A 192 16.21 -0.23 18.70
N HIS A 193 17.31 -0.93 18.93
CA HIS A 193 17.97 -1.80 17.96
C HIS A 193 18.24 -3.18 18.57
N VAL A 194 18.15 -4.22 17.74
CA VAL A 194 18.82 -5.52 17.93
C VAL A 194 19.89 -5.59 16.83
N GLY A 195 21.17 -5.68 17.21
CA GLY A 195 22.28 -5.65 16.26
C GLY A 195 22.93 -4.27 16.05
N GLN A 196 23.43 -3.99 14.84
CA GLN A 196 24.06 -2.73 14.42
C GLN A 196 23.39 -2.21 13.14
N ILE A 197 22.67 -1.09 13.27
CA ILE A 197 21.93 -0.49 12.16
C ILE A 197 22.82 0.49 11.39
N ASP A 198 23.21 0.11 10.16
CA ASP A 198 24.00 0.95 9.25
C ASP A 198 23.09 1.67 8.21
N THR A 199 21.85 1.21 8.03
CA THR A 199 20.87 1.76 7.08
C THR A 199 20.30 3.11 7.51
N VAL A 200 20.21 4.03 6.54
CA VAL A 200 19.51 5.32 6.68
C VAL A 200 18.00 5.18 6.43
N ILE A 201 17.20 6.04 7.07
CA ILE A 201 15.75 6.09 6.88
C ILE A 201 15.42 6.38 5.40
N ALA A 202 14.58 5.54 4.78
CA ALA A 202 14.23 5.61 3.35
C ALA A 202 13.56 6.92 2.90
N PHE A 203 13.14 7.77 3.84
CA PHE A 203 12.36 8.97 3.58
C PHE A 203 13.18 10.27 3.65
N THR A 204 13.01 11.13 2.64
CA THR A 204 13.56 12.50 2.63
C THR A 204 13.12 13.31 3.87
N VAL A 205 13.88 14.36 4.19
CA VAL A 205 13.50 15.30 5.27
C VAL A 205 12.19 16.01 4.93
N ASP A 206 11.91 16.24 3.66
CA ASP A 206 10.78 17.03 3.18
C ASP A 206 9.45 16.27 3.28
N SER A 207 9.43 14.97 2.93
CA SER A 207 8.27 14.09 3.19
C SER A 207 8.03 13.91 4.69
N ARG A 208 9.09 13.61 5.45
CA ARG A 208 9.02 13.41 6.91
C ARG A 208 8.47 14.60 7.70
N ASN A 209 8.65 15.83 7.20
CA ASN A 209 8.07 17.05 7.79
C ASN A 209 6.62 17.32 7.33
N ARG A 210 6.25 16.87 6.13
CA ARG A 210 4.90 17.06 5.57
C ARG A 210 3.88 16.02 6.00
N PHE A 211 4.32 14.80 6.33
CA PHE A 211 3.46 13.68 6.69
C PHE A 211 2.47 14.02 7.81
N ARG A 212 1.19 13.66 7.64
CA ARG A 212 0.09 13.87 8.61
C ARG A 212 -0.58 12.60 9.13
N GLY A 213 0.14 11.47 9.09
CA GLY A 213 -0.32 10.22 9.71
C GLY A 213 -0.64 10.41 11.20
N THR A 214 -1.92 10.21 11.56
CA THR A 214 -2.44 10.42 12.91
C THR A 214 -3.52 9.38 13.23
N LEU A 215 -3.47 8.82 14.45
CA LEU A 215 -4.50 7.92 14.97
C LEU A 215 -5.65 8.74 15.56
N ASN A 216 -6.37 9.46 14.70
CA ASN A 216 -7.49 10.30 15.13
C ASN A 216 -8.79 9.50 15.23
N VAL A 217 -9.62 9.88 16.19
CA VAL A 217 -11.07 9.68 16.15
C VAL A 217 -11.71 11.04 15.92
N THR A 218 -12.34 11.23 14.76
CA THR A 218 -13.16 12.39 14.46
C THR A 218 -14.62 12.03 14.70
N VAL A 219 -15.38 12.88 15.38
CA VAL A 219 -16.83 12.76 15.58
C VAL A 219 -17.50 13.97 14.96
N ALA A 220 -18.30 13.82 13.92
CA ALA A 220 -19.05 14.93 13.33
C ALA A 220 -20.44 15.02 13.96
N ALA A 221 -20.70 16.07 14.74
CA ALA A 221 -21.92 16.18 15.52
C ALA A 221 -22.56 17.58 15.48
N THR A 222 -23.89 17.59 15.63
CA THR A 222 -24.75 18.78 15.75
C THR A 222 -25.71 18.61 16.92
N GLY A 223 -25.88 19.66 17.74
CA GLY A 223 -26.88 19.69 18.81
C GLY A 223 -28.10 20.54 18.43
N SER A 224 -29.31 20.07 18.75
CA SER A 224 -30.55 20.78 18.39
C SER A 224 -30.69 22.16 19.05
N THR A 225 -30.12 22.35 20.25
CA THR A 225 -30.20 23.61 21.01
C THR A 225 -28.88 24.37 21.16
N GLY A 226 -27.75 23.72 20.85
CA GLY A 226 -26.41 24.25 21.13
C GLY A 226 -26.04 24.18 22.60
N GLN A 227 -26.61 23.19 23.31
CA GLN A 227 -26.39 22.93 24.75
C GLN A 227 -26.15 21.45 25.03
N GLU A 228 -26.12 20.62 23.99
CA GLU A 228 -25.91 19.19 24.03
C GLU A 228 -24.46 18.89 24.41
N ILE A 229 -24.24 17.91 25.30
CA ILE A 229 -22.90 17.44 25.67
C ILE A 229 -22.72 16.02 25.13
N ALA A 230 -21.70 15.87 24.29
CA ALA A 230 -21.25 14.58 23.77
C ALA A 230 -19.96 14.15 24.51
N GLN A 231 -19.84 12.85 24.78
CA GLN A 231 -18.62 12.22 25.28
C GLN A 231 -18.14 11.17 24.27
N LEU A 232 -16.83 11.11 24.04
CA LEU A 232 -16.19 9.97 23.38
C LEU A 232 -15.74 8.98 24.44
N LEU A 233 -16.15 7.72 24.30
CA LEU A 233 -15.68 6.61 25.11
C LEU A 233 -14.88 5.63 24.24
N ILE A 234 -13.82 5.09 24.83
CA ILE A 234 -13.03 3.96 24.31
C ILE A 234 -13.06 2.88 25.39
N ASP A 235 -13.46 1.65 25.06
CA ASP A 235 -13.60 0.54 26.01
C ASP A 235 -14.41 0.92 27.27
N ASP A 236 -15.52 1.65 27.07
CA ASP A 236 -16.40 2.26 28.08
C ASP A 236 -15.73 3.31 29.02
N ALA A 237 -14.46 3.67 28.81
CA ALA A 237 -13.80 4.78 29.49
C ALA A 237 -13.98 6.10 28.73
N VAL A 238 -14.48 7.15 29.41
CA VAL A 238 -14.62 8.50 28.81
C VAL A 238 -13.24 9.12 28.60
N VAL A 239 -12.89 9.37 27.33
CA VAL A 239 -11.59 9.95 26.92
C VAL A 239 -11.69 11.40 26.47
N ALA A 240 -12.85 11.85 25.98
CA ALA A 240 -13.12 13.24 25.63
C ALA A 240 -14.56 13.65 25.93
N GLN A 241 -14.80 14.95 26.06
CA GLN A 241 -16.13 15.54 26.20
C GLN A 241 -16.17 16.91 25.52
N TRP A 242 -17.27 17.21 24.83
CA TRP A 242 -17.47 18.44 24.08
C TRP A 242 -18.87 19.03 24.31
N ASP A 243 -18.95 20.36 24.35
CA ASP A 243 -20.21 21.10 24.19
C ASP A 243 -20.50 21.25 22.69
N VAL A 244 -21.65 20.75 22.22
CA VAL A 244 -21.99 20.65 20.79
C VAL A 244 -22.90 21.79 20.37
N GLY A 245 -22.58 22.44 19.24
CA GLY A 245 -23.30 23.61 18.72
C GLY A 245 -24.44 23.27 17.74
N THR A 246 -25.25 24.28 17.41
CA THR A 246 -26.33 24.20 16.39
C THR A 246 -25.80 24.26 14.95
N SER A 247 -24.59 23.76 14.71
CA SER A 247 -23.96 23.65 13.39
C SER A 247 -22.92 22.55 13.47
N GLU A 248 -22.95 21.66 12.47
CA GLU A 248 -22.06 20.52 12.39
C GLU A 248 -20.60 20.92 12.57
N SER A 249 -19.92 20.20 13.45
CA SER A 249 -18.53 20.42 13.79
C SER A 249 -17.80 19.09 13.94
N PRO A 250 -16.62 18.90 13.31
CA PRO A 250 -15.78 17.74 13.56
C PRO A 250 -15.03 17.92 14.89
N PHE A 251 -15.30 17.05 15.85
CA PHE A 251 -14.62 16.98 17.13
C PHE A 251 -13.53 15.90 17.07
N VAL A 252 -12.27 16.29 17.16
CA VAL A 252 -11.13 15.38 17.01
C VAL A 252 -10.55 15.00 18.37
N TYR A 253 -10.38 13.70 18.60
CA TYR A 253 -9.56 13.11 19.66
C TYR A 253 -8.35 12.41 19.04
N GLN A 254 -7.16 12.56 19.64
CA GLN A 254 -5.95 11.87 19.18
C GLN A 254 -5.65 10.68 20.09
N SER A 255 -5.54 9.49 19.51
CA SER A 255 -5.15 8.27 20.20
C SER A 255 -3.64 8.02 20.14
N GLU A 256 -3.11 7.32 21.15
CA GLU A 256 -1.76 6.74 21.14
C GLU A 256 -1.77 5.26 20.72
N GLN A 257 -2.96 4.66 20.56
CA GLN A 257 -3.21 3.26 20.22
C GLN A 257 -4.12 3.15 18.99
N LEU A 258 -3.98 2.08 18.21
CA LEU A 258 -4.92 1.78 17.13
C LEU A 258 -6.25 1.32 17.73
N LEU A 259 -7.36 1.89 17.26
CA LEU A 259 -8.71 1.64 17.77
C LEU A 259 -9.57 0.97 16.71
N THR A 260 -10.38 -0.01 17.10
CA THR A 260 -11.45 -0.58 16.25
C THR A 260 -12.81 0.02 16.61
N ALA A 261 -13.74 0.07 15.65
CA ALA A 261 -14.99 0.81 15.81
C ALA A 261 -15.94 0.26 16.89
N ASP A 262 -15.83 -1.03 17.21
CA ASP A 262 -16.55 -1.68 18.32
C ASP A 262 -16.12 -1.19 19.72
N GLN A 263 -14.90 -0.63 19.84
CA GLN A 263 -14.43 0.02 21.06
C GLN A 263 -15.01 1.44 21.25
N ILE A 264 -15.48 2.07 20.16
CA ILE A 264 -15.88 3.48 20.13
C ILE A 264 -17.37 3.63 20.49
N LYS A 265 -17.65 4.54 21.43
CA LYS A 265 -19.00 5.03 21.67
C LYS A 265 -19.05 6.56 21.71
N VAL A 266 -20.06 7.13 21.06
CA VAL A 266 -20.41 8.56 21.17
C VAL A 266 -21.65 8.68 22.03
N HIS A 267 -21.49 9.25 23.23
CA HIS A 267 -22.46 9.20 24.32
C HIS A 267 -23.04 10.59 24.61
N PHE A 268 -24.35 10.74 24.46
CA PHE A 268 -25.11 11.94 24.79
C PHE A 268 -25.59 11.89 26.25
N VAL A 269 -25.23 12.90 27.04
CA VAL A 269 -25.30 12.82 28.52
C VAL A 269 -26.09 13.92 29.23
N ASN A 270 -26.75 14.82 28.49
CA ASN A 270 -27.49 15.94 29.11
C ASN A 270 -28.82 16.32 28.41
N ASP A 271 -29.57 15.33 27.91
CA ASP A 271 -30.97 15.48 27.46
C ASP A 271 -31.81 16.33 28.46
N LEU A 272 -32.67 17.17 27.90
CA LEU A 272 -33.62 18.01 28.62
C LEU A 272 -34.91 18.24 27.81
N TYR A 273 -35.76 17.23 27.70
CA TYR A 273 -37.12 17.39 27.17
C TYR A 273 -38.02 18.25 28.11
N GLN A 274 -38.33 19.49 27.69
CA GLN A 274 -39.26 20.40 28.36
C GLN A 274 -40.16 21.13 27.34
N PRO A 275 -41.18 20.46 26.77
CA PRO A 275 -42.00 20.99 25.69
C PRO A 275 -42.79 22.25 26.06
N GLU A 276 -43.18 22.40 27.33
CA GLU A 276 -43.83 23.60 27.89
C GLU A 276 -42.96 24.88 27.78
N LEU A 277 -41.64 24.72 27.61
CA LEU A 277 -40.67 25.80 27.41
C LEU A 277 -40.09 25.81 25.98
N GLY A 278 -40.51 24.89 25.12
CA GLY A 278 -39.93 24.70 23.78
C GLY A 278 -38.48 24.21 23.79
N ILE A 279 -38.04 23.52 24.85
CA ILE A 279 -36.71 22.93 24.95
C ILE A 279 -36.85 21.43 24.64
N ASP A 280 -36.05 20.96 23.69
CA ASP A 280 -35.89 19.57 23.31
C ASP A 280 -34.45 19.38 22.82
N ARG A 281 -33.68 18.54 23.50
CA ARG A 281 -32.23 18.41 23.28
C ARG A 281 -31.93 17.07 22.64
N ASN A 282 -31.60 17.12 21.35
CA ASN A 282 -31.29 15.97 20.53
C ASN A 282 -29.88 16.13 19.98
N LEU A 283 -29.07 15.08 20.07
CA LEU A 283 -27.72 15.04 19.50
C LEU A 283 -27.76 14.23 18.20
N THR A 284 -27.48 14.88 17.08
CA THR A 284 -27.25 14.23 15.79
C THR A 284 -25.75 14.01 15.62
N VAL A 285 -25.35 12.81 15.21
CA VAL A 285 -23.98 12.45 14.86
C VAL A 285 -24.03 11.90 13.44
N ASP A 286 -23.40 12.59 12.47
CA ASP A 286 -23.39 12.14 11.08
C ASP A 286 -22.52 10.87 10.98
N TYR A 287 -21.25 11.00 11.35
CA TYR A 287 -20.27 9.92 11.32
C TYR A 287 -19.27 9.99 12.46
N VAL A 288 -18.60 8.86 12.69
CA VAL A 288 -17.24 8.85 13.23
C VAL A 288 -16.24 8.45 12.15
N GLU A 289 -15.04 9.01 12.20
CA GLU A 289 -13.90 8.58 11.40
C GLU A 289 -12.81 8.10 12.35
N ILE A 290 -12.33 6.87 12.15
CA ILE A 290 -11.42 6.18 13.07
C ILE A 290 -10.23 5.69 12.25
N ASN A 291 -9.04 6.18 12.56
CA ASN A 291 -7.80 5.93 11.78
C ASN A 291 -7.94 6.28 10.27
N GLY A 292 -8.86 7.17 9.89
CA GLY A 292 -9.17 7.52 8.50
C GLY A 292 -10.29 6.69 7.83
N GLN A 293 -10.87 5.70 8.49
CA GLN A 293 -12.06 4.98 8.01
C GLN A 293 -13.33 5.61 8.57
N ARG A 294 -14.30 5.94 7.70
CA ARG A 294 -15.62 6.49 8.06
C ARG A 294 -16.61 5.40 8.47
N PHE A 295 -17.40 5.66 9.50
CA PHE A 295 -18.50 4.82 9.99
C PHE A 295 -19.74 5.71 10.23
N GLU A 296 -20.78 5.52 9.42
CA GLU A 296 -22.00 6.32 9.46
C GLU A 296 -22.90 5.91 10.64
N SER A 297 -23.56 6.86 11.30
CA SER A 297 -24.32 6.56 12.54
C SER A 297 -25.71 5.98 12.28
N GLU A 298 -26.28 6.24 11.10
CA GLU A 298 -27.51 5.62 10.60
C GLU A 298 -27.32 4.20 10.05
N SER A 299 -26.07 3.74 9.91
CA SER A 299 -25.73 2.40 9.42
C SER A 299 -26.43 1.28 10.20
N GLU A 300 -26.86 0.24 9.49
CA GLU A 300 -27.46 -0.96 10.11
C GLU A 300 -26.47 -1.74 11.00
N ALA A 301 -25.17 -1.45 10.91
CA ALA A 301 -24.14 -1.95 11.83
C ALA A 301 -23.98 -1.12 13.12
N THR A 302 -24.55 0.09 13.19
CA THR A 302 -24.42 0.99 14.35
C THR A 302 -25.57 0.78 15.33
N PHE A 303 -25.25 0.47 16.58
CA PHE A 303 -26.20 0.31 17.69
C PHE A 303 -26.47 1.65 18.38
N SER A 304 -27.73 1.98 18.64
CA SER A 304 -28.13 3.14 19.44
C SER A 304 -28.94 2.74 20.66
N THR A 305 -28.94 3.58 21.70
CA THR A 305 -29.76 3.38 22.92
C THR A 305 -30.77 4.50 23.20
N GLY A 306 -30.68 5.64 22.50
CA GLY A 306 -31.48 6.84 22.77
C GLY A 306 -32.39 7.32 21.62
N THR A 307 -32.57 6.54 20.55
CA THR A 307 -33.25 7.01 19.34
C THR A 307 -34.77 6.76 19.35
N TRP A 308 -35.54 7.78 18.97
CA TRP A 308 -37.01 7.80 19.03
C TRP A 308 -37.68 7.48 17.68
N PHE A 309 -38.72 6.64 17.69
CA PHE A 309 -39.68 6.51 16.60
C PHE A 309 -41.14 6.59 17.08
N ASN A 310 -42.10 6.78 16.16
CA ASN A 310 -43.52 6.85 16.50
C ASN A 310 -44.08 5.48 16.93
N GLU A 311 -43.43 4.41 16.45
CA GLU A 311 -43.85 3.03 16.52
C GLU A 311 -43.54 2.38 17.88
N ASP A 312 -42.37 2.68 18.46
CA ASP A 312 -41.87 2.09 19.72
C ASP A 312 -41.38 3.11 20.76
N GLY A 313 -41.22 4.38 20.40
CA GLY A 313 -40.71 5.43 21.29
C GLY A 313 -39.19 5.43 21.41
N ILE A 314 -38.66 5.74 22.60
CA ILE A 314 -37.23 5.55 22.90
C ILE A 314 -36.99 4.06 23.11
N ALA A 315 -36.29 3.43 22.18
CA ALA A 315 -35.85 2.05 22.28
C ALA A 315 -34.42 1.90 21.74
N ALA A 316 -33.71 0.88 22.25
CA ALA A 316 -32.37 0.53 21.80
C ALA A 316 -32.42 -0.43 20.62
N GLY A 317 -31.44 -0.34 19.71
CA GLY A 317 -31.35 -1.19 18.53
C GLY A 317 -30.41 -0.64 17.46
N TYR A 318 -30.13 -1.48 16.48
CA TYR A 318 -29.27 -1.20 15.33
C TYR A 318 -30.01 -0.45 14.21
N GLY A 319 -29.28 0.33 13.40
CA GLY A 319 -29.83 0.99 12.20
C GLY A 319 -30.98 1.97 12.48
N ARG A 320 -31.01 2.57 13.69
CA ARG A 320 -32.11 3.45 14.12
C ARG A 320 -31.96 4.91 13.68
N GLY A 321 -30.93 5.26 12.92
CA GLY A 321 -30.67 6.63 12.46
C GLY A 321 -29.67 7.42 13.32
N ASP A 322 -29.29 8.58 12.80
CA ASP A 322 -28.22 9.49 13.24
C ASP A 322 -28.44 10.26 14.56
N THR A 323 -29.66 10.24 15.11
CA THR A 323 -30.07 11.20 16.16
C THR A 323 -30.50 10.52 17.47
N LEU A 324 -29.78 10.83 18.55
CA LEU A 324 -30.14 10.48 19.93
C LEU A 324 -31.12 11.53 20.49
N HIS A 325 -32.31 11.06 20.85
CA HIS A 325 -33.45 11.84 21.34
C HIS A 325 -33.63 11.76 22.88
N ALA A 326 -32.71 11.08 23.55
CA ALA A 326 -32.62 10.93 25.00
C ALA A 326 -31.17 10.56 25.36
N ASN A 327 -30.81 10.65 26.65
CA ASN A 327 -29.51 10.20 27.13
C ASN A 327 -29.24 8.74 26.72
N GLY A 328 -28.13 8.51 26.03
CA GLY A 328 -27.83 7.27 25.32
C GLY A 328 -26.60 7.45 24.44
N TYR A 329 -26.20 6.41 23.73
CA TYR A 329 -25.00 6.39 22.90
C TYR A 329 -25.22 5.71 21.55
N PHE A 330 -24.37 6.05 20.60
CA PHE A 330 -24.02 5.22 19.45
C PHE A 330 -22.82 4.32 19.79
N GLN A 331 -22.83 3.07 19.32
CA GLN A 331 -21.69 2.16 19.29
C GLN A 331 -21.58 1.61 17.87
N TYR A 332 -20.39 1.66 17.29
CA TYR A 332 -20.15 1.34 15.88
C TYR A 332 -19.69 -0.10 15.71
N GLY A 333 -19.85 -0.67 14.51
CA GLY A 333 -19.43 -2.04 14.20
C GLY A 333 -17.97 -2.09 13.74
N GLY A 334 -17.14 -2.92 14.39
CA GLY A 334 -15.76 -3.20 13.96
C GLY A 334 -15.68 -3.93 12.62
N SER A 335 -14.47 -4.05 12.07
CA SER A 335 -14.19 -4.79 10.84
C SER A 335 -14.69 -6.23 10.94
N GLN A 336 -15.62 -6.63 10.06
CA GLN A 336 -16.34 -7.90 10.17
C GLN A 336 -15.39 -9.12 10.17
N PRO A 337 -15.40 -9.97 11.22
CA PRO A 337 -14.71 -11.25 11.19
C PRO A 337 -15.40 -12.18 10.18
N THR A 338 -14.69 -12.51 9.10
CA THR A 338 -15.25 -13.29 7.98
C THR A 338 -15.75 -14.67 8.41
N GLY A 339 -17.04 -14.92 8.16
CA GLY A 339 -17.72 -16.19 8.47
C GLY A 339 -18.65 -16.14 9.69
N LEU A 340 -18.57 -15.11 10.53
CA LEU A 340 -19.63 -14.85 11.50
C LEU A 340 -20.81 -14.15 10.82
N LEU A 341 -22.01 -14.49 11.27
CA LEU A 341 -23.28 -14.12 10.66
C LEU A 341 -23.40 -12.58 10.60
N ASN A 342 -23.32 -12.01 9.40
CA ASN A 342 -23.66 -10.60 9.20
C ASN A 342 -25.18 -10.47 9.29
N LEU A 343 -25.68 -10.23 10.50
CA LEU A 343 -27.09 -9.94 10.74
C LEU A 343 -27.30 -8.44 10.55
N ASP A 344 -28.43 -8.04 9.96
CA ASP A 344 -28.78 -6.64 9.73
C ASP A 344 -29.26 -5.95 11.03
N GLY A 345 -28.61 -6.27 12.17
CA GLY A 345 -28.89 -5.75 13.51
C GLY A 345 -30.24 -6.17 14.13
N ARG A 346 -31.14 -6.79 13.38
CA ARG A 346 -32.53 -7.04 13.75
C ARG A 346 -32.79 -8.47 14.23
N TYR A 347 -32.50 -8.73 15.50
CA TYR A 347 -33.01 -9.94 16.17
C TYR A 347 -34.50 -9.77 16.52
N PHE A 348 -35.40 -10.28 15.68
CA PHE A 348 -36.80 -10.45 16.05
C PHE A 348 -36.98 -11.73 16.89
N ASN A 349 -37.68 -11.60 18.01
CA ASN A 349 -37.99 -12.70 18.92
C ASN A 349 -39.52 -12.71 19.20
N ASP A 350 -40.21 -13.71 18.65
CA ASP A 350 -41.67 -13.85 18.77
C ASP A 350 -42.15 -14.24 20.18
N ASN A 351 -41.24 -14.54 21.11
CA ASN A 351 -41.57 -15.09 22.41
C ASN A 351 -40.80 -14.39 23.56
N PRO A 352 -41.46 -13.67 24.49
CA PRO A 352 -40.80 -12.92 25.57
C PRO A 352 -40.06 -13.78 26.63
N GLY A 353 -39.90 -15.09 26.39
CA GLY A 353 -39.03 -15.97 27.15
C GLY A 353 -37.64 -16.21 26.54
N THR A 354 -37.44 -16.01 25.23
CA THR A 354 -36.14 -16.27 24.56
C THR A 354 -35.11 -15.20 24.88
N THR A 355 -33.83 -15.57 24.93
CA THR A 355 -32.71 -14.61 24.84
C THR A 355 -31.77 -15.00 23.70
N ALA A 356 -31.33 -14.00 22.93
CA ALA A 356 -30.31 -14.13 21.90
C ALA A 356 -29.25 -13.04 22.14
N TYR A 357 -27.98 -13.42 22.21
CA TYR A 357 -26.87 -12.50 22.47
C TYR A 357 -25.53 -13.06 21.99
N MET A 358 -24.57 -12.18 21.70
CA MET A 358 -23.19 -12.57 21.40
C MET A 358 -22.39 -12.82 22.69
N SER A 359 -21.56 -13.86 22.71
CA SER A 359 -20.64 -14.16 23.80
C SER A 359 -19.37 -14.82 23.26
N ALA A 360 -18.19 -14.27 23.58
CA ALA A 360 -16.90 -14.76 23.10
C ALA A 360 -16.81 -15.00 21.58
N GLY A 361 -17.49 -14.16 20.78
CA GLY A 361 -17.58 -14.29 19.32
C GLY A 361 -18.67 -15.25 18.82
N GLN A 362 -19.34 -16.00 19.67
CA GLN A 362 -20.41 -16.94 19.27
C GLN A 362 -21.80 -16.34 19.55
N LEU A 363 -22.79 -16.64 18.70
CA LEU A 363 -24.19 -16.33 18.95
C LEU A 363 -24.79 -17.40 19.87
N VAL A 364 -25.29 -16.99 21.04
CA VAL A 364 -25.98 -17.83 22.00
C VAL A 364 -27.48 -17.54 21.94
N VAL A 365 -28.28 -18.56 21.62
CA VAL A 365 -29.76 -18.49 21.61
C VAL A 365 -30.30 -19.47 22.66
N THR A 366 -30.99 -18.95 23.69
CA THR A 366 -31.47 -19.74 24.83
C THR A 366 -33.00 -19.72 24.91
N ALA A 367 -33.62 -20.91 24.98
CA ALA A 367 -35.05 -21.07 25.12
C ALA A 367 -35.53 -20.76 26.55
N GLY A 368 -36.72 -20.15 26.65
CA GLY A 368 -37.29 -19.68 27.92
C GLY A 368 -38.28 -20.66 28.53
N GLN A 369 -39.47 -20.17 28.90
CA GLN A 369 -40.60 -21.01 29.31
C GLN A 369 -41.23 -21.79 28.14
N ALA A 370 -40.89 -21.44 26.89
CA ALA A 370 -41.34 -22.07 25.66
C ALA A 370 -40.28 -21.86 24.57
N ASP A 371 -40.50 -22.47 23.40
CA ASP A 371 -39.59 -22.48 22.26
C ASP A 371 -39.19 -21.08 21.80
N GLY A 372 -37.93 -20.92 21.38
CA GLY A 372 -37.36 -19.64 20.98
C GLY A 372 -36.94 -19.61 19.51
N VAL A 373 -37.13 -18.46 18.86
CA VAL A 373 -36.67 -18.15 17.50
C VAL A 373 -35.85 -16.87 17.52
N ALA A 374 -34.79 -16.82 16.72
CA ALA A 374 -34.06 -15.60 16.36
C ALA A 374 -33.74 -15.65 14.85
N TRP A 375 -33.98 -14.57 14.09
CA TRP A 375 -33.79 -14.56 12.63
C TRP A 375 -33.22 -13.24 12.07
N THR A 376 -32.67 -13.30 10.85
CA THR A 376 -32.18 -12.15 10.05
C THR A 376 -32.48 -12.36 8.56
N GLY A 377 -32.55 -11.29 7.76
CA GLY A 377 -32.78 -11.35 6.32
C GLY A 377 -31.51 -11.39 5.46
N THR A 378 -31.67 -11.64 4.16
CA THR A 378 -30.70 -11.36 3.08
C THR A 378 -31.37 -11.44 1.69
N THR A 379 -30.69 -11.01 0.62
CA THR A 379 -31.15 -11.16 -0.77
C THR A 379 -30.53 -12.39 -1.45
N ILE A 380 -31.29 -13.05 -2.34
CA ILE A 380 -30.83 -14.25 -3.07
C ILE A 380 -31.31 -14.28 -4.52
N ASP A 381 -30.53 -14.95 -5.36
CA ASP A 381 -30.90 -15.26 -6.74
C ASP A 381 -31.77 -16.52 -6.80
N GLY A 382 -33.01 -16.36 -7.26
CA GLY A 382 -33.94 -17.48 -7.45
C GLY A 382 -33.52 -18.40 -8.60
N GLY A 383 -33.44 -19.71 -8.33
CA GLY A 383 -33.03 -20.74 -9.28
C GLY A 383 -31.51 -20.96 -9.39
N ALA A 384 -30.70 -20.28 -8.56
CA ALA A 384 -29.26 -20.52 -8.46
C ALA A 384 -28.94 -21.62 -7.42
N GLU A 385 -27.77 -22.24 -7.53
CA GLU A 385 -27.26 -23.14 -6.49
C GLU A 385 -26.50 -22.38 -5.39
N TYR A 386 -26.65 -22.85 -4.16
CA TYR A 386 -26.01 -22.29 -2.95
C TYR A 386 -25.52 -23.41 -2.04
N VAL A 387 -24.50 -23.11 -1.24
CA VAL A 387 -24.06 -23.92 -0.08
C VAL A 387 -24.37 -23.16 1.20
N PHE A 388 -25.20 -23.75 2.05
CA PHE A 388 -25.47 -23.25 3.40
C PHE A 388 -24.61 -24.00 4.40
N SER A 389 -23.79 -23.28 5.17
CA SER A 389 -22.87 -23.86 6.16
C SER A 389 -23.20 -23.34 7.56
N VAL A 390 -23.14 -24.20 8.58
CA VAL A 390 -23.41 -23.86 9.98
C VAL A 390 -22.38 -24.56 10.87
N ASP A 391 -21.48 -23.83 11.53
CA ASP A 391 -20.77 -24.36 12.72
C ASP A 391 -21.56 -23.98 13.97
N GLY A 392 -22.03 -24.99 14.68
CA GLY A 392 -22.78 -24.80 15.91
C GLY A 392 -23.10 -26.10 16.61
N PHE A 393 -23.43 -25.99 17.89
CA PHE A 393 -23.78 -27.11 18.73
C PHE A 393 -24.90 -26.73 19.70
N ARG A 394 -25.56 -27.76 20.22
CA ARG A 394 -26.61 -27.61 21.23
C ARG A 394 -26.05 -27.93 22.61
N GLN A 395 -26.04 -26.94 23.49
CA GLN A 395 -25.73 -27.12 24.90
C GLN A 395 -27.01 -27.52 25.67
N GLY A 396 -26.85 -28.30 26.74
CA GLY A 396 -27.92 -28.61 27.69
C GLY A 396 -27.32 -29.06 29.01
N GLU A 397 -27.82 -28.52 30.13
CA GLU A 397 -27.26 -28.83 31.45
C GLU A 397 -27.46 -30.31 31.81
N THR A 398 -26.41 -30.98 32.27
CA THR A 398 -26.41 -32.43 32.50
C THR A 398 -26.80 -32.81 33.93
N SER A 399 -28.06 -32.58 34.30
CA SER A 399 -28.62 -33.13 35.54
C SER A 399 -29.04 -34.61 35.38
N ALA A 400 -28.89 -35.40 36.46
CA ALA A 400 -29.07 -36.86 36.42
C ALA A 400 -30.54 -37.33 36.29
N PHE A 401 -31.46 -36.44 35.94
CA PHE A 401 -32.88 -36.70 35.71
C PHE A 401 -33.39 -36.20 34.35
N ALA A 402 -32.51 -35.66 33.49
CA ALA A 402 -32.87 -35.09 32.20
C ALA A 402 -33.69 -36.06 31.32
N VAL A 403 -34.88 -35.61 30.93
CA VAL A 403 -35.68 -36.19 29.84
C VAL A 403 -35.09 -35.70 28.52
N THR A 404 -35.26 -36.45 27.42
CA THR A 404 -34.72 -36.13 26.09
C THR A 404 -34.93 -34.65 25.73
N ALA A 405 -33.84 -33.91 25.65
CA ALA A 405 -33.86 -32.48 25.36
C ALA A 405 -34.35 -32.23 23.92
N GLY A 406 -35.25 -31.26 23.73
CA GLY A 406 -35.88 -30.98 22.42
C GLY A 406 -34.88 -30.46 21.36
N PRO A 407 -35.17 -30.54 20.06
CA PRO A 407 -34.20 -30.22 19.03
C PRO A 407 -33.75 -28.74 19.07
N ALA A 408 -32.58 -28.48 18.48
CA ALA A 408 -32.19 -27.15 18.06
C ALA A 408 -31.77 -27.23 16.57
N VAL A 409 -32.19 -26.26 15.77
CA VAL A 409 -31.91 -26.24 14.32
C VAL A 409 -31.58 -24.82 13.88
N VAL A 410 -30.87 -24.70 12.76
CA VAL A 410 -30.66 -23.45 12.03
C VAL A 410 -31.22 -23.64 10.63
N GLY A 411 -32.13 -22.77 10.21
CA GLY A 411 -32.82 -22.84 8.93
C GLY A 411 -32.74 -21.56 8.12
N ILE A 412 -33.33 -21.63 6.94
CA ILE A 412 -33.41 -20.54 5.97
C ILE A 412 -34.73 -20.65 5.20
N ASP A 413 -35.57 -19.62 5.34
CA ASP A 413 -36.80 -19.45 4.58
C ASP A 413 -36.52 -18.65 3.30
N PHE A 414 -37.32 -18.84 2.25
CA PHE A 414 -37.20 -18.11 0.98
C PHE A 414 -38.51 -17.39 0.65
N TYR A 415 -38.41 -16.15 0.17
CA TYR A 415 -39.57 -15.31 -0.16
C TYR A 415 -39.48 -14.77 -1.60
N ASP A 416 -40.65 -14.61 -2.23
CA ASP A 416 -40.77 -13.98 -3.54
C ASP A 416 -40.68 -12.43 -3.47
N GLU A 417 -40.75 -11.78 -4.64
CA GLU A 417 -40.72 -10.31 -4.77
C GLU A 417 -41.85 -9.59 -4.02
N SER A 418 -42.92 -10.30 -3.61
CA SER A 418 -44.03 -9.76 -2.83
C SER A 418 -43.92 -10.04 -1.32
N GLY A 419 -42.83 -10.69 -0.87
CA GLY A 419 -42.62 -11.07 0.52
C GLY A 419 -43.42 -12.31 0.96
N VAL A 420 -43.93 -13.10 0.02
CA VAL A 420 -44.61 -14.37 0.32
C VAL A 420 -43.57 -15.48 0.43
N GLU A 421 -43.64 -16.27 1.50
CA GLU A 421 -42.80 -17.45 1.72
C GLU A 421 -43.11 -18.54 0.68
N ILE A 422 -42.07 -19.08 0.04
CA ILE A 422 -42.16 -20.05 -1.06
C ILE A 422 -41.26 -21.28 -0.87
N GLY A 423 -40.54 -21.39 0.25
CA GLY A 423 -39.74 -22.57 0.60
C GLY A 423 -38.89 -22.38 1.86
N GLU A 424 -38.36 -23.49 2.36
CA GLU A 424 -37.60 -23.62 3.60
C GLU A 424 -36.45 -24.63 3.37
N GLN A 425 -35.29 -24.45 4.01
CA GLN A 425 -34.26 -25.49 4.24
C GLN A 425 -33.73 -25.39 5.67
N PHE A 426 -33.25 -26.48 6.29
CA PHE A 426 -32.68 -26.42 7.63
C PHE A 426 -31.63 -27.51 7.95
N VAL A 427 -30.86 -27.24 8.99
CA VAL A 427 -29.75 -28.04 9.52
C VAL A 427 -29.95 -28.27 11.02
N ALA A 428 -29.86 -29.53 11.48
CA ALA A 428 -30.10 -29.89 12.88
C ALA A 428 -28.80 -29.95 13.71
N LEU A 429 -28.74 -29.15 14.78
CA LEU A 429 -27.58 -29.06 15.67
C LEU A 429 -27.46 -30.30 16.55
N GLN A 430 -26.23 -30.81 16.68
CA GLN A 430 -25.93 -31.96 17.53
C GLN A 430 -25.70 -31.55 18.99
N THR A 431 -26.13 -32.39 19.94
CA THR A 431 -25.79 -32.24 21.36
C THR A 431 -24.37 -32.72 21.64
N ASN A 432 -23.48 -31.83 22.05
CA ASN A 432 -22.13 -32.14 22.53
C ASN A 432 -21.78 -31.19 23.68
N ASP A 433 -21.32 -31.73 24.82
CA ASP A 433 -20.81 -30.93 25.96
C ASP A 433 -19.37 -30.41 25.73
N VAL A 434 -18.68 -30.85 24.67
CA VAL A 434 -17.26 -30.54 24.41
C VAL A 434 -16.95 -30.54 22.91
N VAL A 435 -16.00 -29.67 22.51
CA VAL A 435 -15.28 -29.58 21.21
C VAL A 435 -15.96 -28.72 20.12
N ASN A 436 -15.21 -27.72 19.62
CA ASN A 436 -15.56 -26.83 18.49
C ASN A 436 -15.53 -27.56 17.13
N GLY A 437 -16.18 -27.00 16.11
CA GLY A 437 -16.02 -27.42 14.71
C GLY A 437 -16.99 -28.50 14.23
N ASN A 438 -18.25 -28.42 14.66
CA ASN A 438 -19.36 -29.20 14.10
C ASN A 438 -19.95 -28.47 12.87
N VAL A 439 -19.11 -28.26 11.84
CA VAL A 439 -19.56 -27.63 10.58
C VAL A 439 -20.48 -28.60 9.82
N ASN A 440 -21.74 -28.23 9.73
CA ASN A 440 -22.76 -28.92 8.95
C ASN A 440 -23.00 -28.14 7.66
N THR A 441 -23.01 -28.81 6.50
CA THR A 441 -23.21 -28.14 5.19
C THR A 441 -24.36 -28.76 4.40
N LEU A 442 -25.10 -27.92 3.67
CA LEU A 442 -26.25 -28.27 2.87
C LEU A 442 -26.23 -27.50 1.54
N GLN A 443 -26.01 -28.20 0.42
CA GLN A 443 -26.12 -27.62 -0.92
C GLN A 443 -27.56 -27.76 -1.44
N PHE A 444 -28.12 -26.69 -1.99
CA PHE A 444 -29.46 -26.67 -2.59
C PHE A 444 -29.54 -25.73 -3.81
N THR A 445 -30.62 -25.85 -4.59
CA THR A 445 -31.04 -24.83 -5.56
C THR A 445 -32.18 -24.03 -4.95
N THR A 446 -32.12 -22.70 -5.01
CA THR A 446 -33.20 -21.82 -4.52
C THR A 446 -34.46 -21.95 -5.41
N PRO A 447 -35.66 -21.66 -4.88
CA PRO A 447 -36.87 -21.54 -5.71
C PRO A 447 -36.68 -20.46 -6.79
N THR A 448 -37.12 -20.71 -8.03
CA THR A 448 -36.88 -19.81 -9.19
C THR A 448 -37.39 -18.38 -8.98
N ASP A 449 -38.49 -18.24 -8.24
CA ASP A 449 -39.13 -16.95 -7.99
C ASP A 449 -38.64 -16.26 -6.69
N ALA A 450 -37.68 -16.86 -5.97
CA ALA A 450 -37.11 -16.31 -4.74
C ALA A 450 -36.27 -15.05 -5.01
N ARG A 451 -36.37 -14.08 -4.10
CA ARG A 451 -35.62 -12.80 -4.12
C ARG A 451 -35.00 -12.48 -2.77
N TYR A 452 -35.61 -12.96 -1.68
CA TYR A 452 -35.16 -12.76 -0.31
C TYR A 452 -35.08 -14.11 0.41
N ALA A 453 -34.27 -14.15 1.46
CA ALA A 453 -34.23 -15.27 2.39
C ALA A 453 -34.13 -14.77 3.84
N SER A 454 -34.63 -15.56 4.80
CA SER A 454 -34.48 -15.30 6.23
C SER A 454 -33.80 -16.47 6.92
N ILE A 455 -32.60 -16.26 7.44
CA ILE A 455 -31.88 -17.26 8.23
C ILE A 455 -32.40 -17.21 9.67
N TRP A 456 -32.78 -18.35 10.24
CA TRP A 456 -33.37 -18.45 11.57
C TRP A 456 -32.75 -19.56 12.44
N VAL A 457 -32.73 -19.36 13.75
CA VAL A 457 -32.30 -20.34 14.76
C VAL A 457 -33.49 -20.67 15.65
N TRP A 458 -33.86 -21.95 15.74
CA TRP A 458 -34.94 -22.42 16.63
C TRP A 458 -34.41 -23.37 17.70
N VAL A 459 -34.87 -23.19 18.93
CA VAL A 459 -34.49 -24.02 20.09
C VAL A 459 -35.75 -24.43 20.86
N GLN A 460 -36.00 -25.74 20.93
CA GLN A 460 -37.13 -26.30 21.68
C GLN A 460 -36.85 -26.42 23.18
N ASN A 461 -37.84 -26.02 23.99
CA ASN A 461 -37.90 -26.31 25.43
C ASN A 461 -38.52 -27.70 25.69
N THR A 462 -38.09 -28.40 26.74
CA THR A 462 -38.70 -29.67 27.15
C THR A 462 -39.97 -29.48 27.97
N ASP A 463 -41.11 -29.85 27.39
CA ASP A 463 -42.41 -29.93 28.06
C ASP A 463 -42.40 -30.94 29.24
N LEU A 464 -42.15 -30.44 30.45
CA LEU A 464 -42.41 -31.19 31.69
C LEU A 464 -43.92 -31.23 31.96
N ALA A 465 -44.62 -32.11 31.24
CA ALA A 465 -46.04 -32.41 31.41
C ALA A 465 -46.36 -33.13 32.74
N GLY A 466 -46.11 -32.48 33.88
CA GLY A 466 -46.28 -33.01 35.23
C GLY A 466 -46.57 -31.91 36.27
N PRO A 467 -47.48 -32.14 37.24
CA PRO A 467 -47.98 -31.09 38.13
C PRO A 467 -47.08 -30.85 39.36
N SER A 468 -45.82 -30.46 39.15
CA SER A 468 -44.88 -30.04 40.21
C SER A 468 -43.90 -28.98 39.71
N PRO A 469 -43.53 -27.98 40.54
CA PRO A 469 -42.51 -27.00 40.20
C PRO A 469 -41.11 -27.60 40.33
N VAL A 470 -40.67 -28.29 39.28
CA VAL A 470 -39.24 -28.54 39.03
C VAL A 470 -38.66 -27.29 38.34
N ALA A 471 -37.38 -26.98 38.55
CA ALA A 471 -36.73 -25.90 37.82
C ALA A 471 -36.70 -26.24 36.32
N VAL A 472 -36.89 -25.22 35.46
CA VAL A 472 -36.69 -25.37 34.02
C VAL A 472 -35.20 -25.27 33.74
N GLU A 473 -34.58 -26.39 33.40
CA GLU A 473 -33.20 -26.44 32.90
C GLU A 473 -33.21 -25.87 31.47
N GLN A 474 -32.49 -24.78 31.25
CA GLN A 474 -32.50 -24.07 29.98
C GLN A 474 -31.72 -24.84 28.90
N SER A 475 -32.17 -24.74 27.66
CA SER A 475 -31.49 -25.29 26.50
C SER A 475 -31.04 -24.17 25.58
N SER A 476 -29.81 -24.28 25.07
CA SER A 476 -29.17 -23.24 24.26
C SER A 476 -28.56 -23.81 22.99
N ALA A 477 -28.70 -23.07 21.88
CA ALA A 477 -27.85 -23.21 20.71
C ALA A 477 -26.67 -22.24 20.82
N ILE A 478 -25.47 -22.71 20.49
CA ILE A 478 -24.27 -21.89 20.39
C ILE A 478 -23.76 -22.03 18.94
N ILE A 479 -23.70 -20.91 18.23
CA ILE A 479 -23.36 -20.82 16.81
C ILE A 479 -22.03 -20.08 16.67
N SER A 480 -21.04 -20.71 16.04
CA SER A 480 -19.72 -20.12 15.77
C SER A 480 -19.65 -19.45 14.40
N SER A 481 -20.41 -19.94 13.42
CA SER A 481 -20.46 -19.37 12.06
C SER A 481 -21.69 -19.85 11.29
N VAL A 482 -22.17 -19.03 10.36
CA VAL A 482 -23.13 -19.43 9.33
C VAL A 482 -22.76 -18.73 8.02
N SER A 483 -22.74 -19.46 6.90
CA SER A 483 -22.53 -18.91 5.55
C SER A 483 -23.63 -19.38 4.58
N LEU A 484 -23.84 -18.59 3.52
CA LEU A 484 -24.76 -18.89 2.42
C LEU A 484 -24.08 -18.53 1.09
N ASP A 485 -23.25 -19.44 0.60
CA ASP A 485 -22.31 -19.18 -0.48
C ASP A 485 -22.91 -19.56 -1.84
N LYS A 486 -23.07 -18.59 -2.74
CA LYS A 486 -23.63 -18.82 -4.09
C LYS A 486 -22.63 -19.57 -4.97
N ILE A 487 -23.08 -20.63 -5.64
CA ILE A 487 -22.32 -21.34 -6.66
C ILE A 487 -22.55 -20.65 -8.01
N THR A 488 -21.50 -20.08 -8.58
CA THR A 488 -21.55 -19.37 -9.87
C THR A 488 -21.20 -20.29 -11.04
N SER A 489 -21.88 -20.10 -12.17
CA SER A 489 -21.59 -20.79 -13.44
C SER A 489 -20.50 -20.05 -14.22
N ALA A 490 -19.56 -20.79 -14.82
CA ALA A 490 -18.39 -20.22 -15.49
C ALA A 490 -18.69 -19.24 -16.63
N ASP A 491 -17.93 -18.15 -16.68
CA ASP A 491 -17.89 -17.16 -17.76
C ASP A 491 -17.14 -17.68 -19.01
N THR A 492 -17.35 -17.03 -20.16
CA THR A 492 -16.76 -17.38 -21.47
C THR A 492 -16.25 -16.17 -22.27
N THR A 493 -16.26 -14.95 -21.71
CA THR A 493 -15.78 -13.74 -22.39
C THR A 493 -14.30 -13.52 -22.06
N PRO A 494 -13.43 -13.21 -23.04
CA PRO A 494 -12.05 -12.83 -22.74
C PRO A 494 -11.91 -11.34 -22.36
N PRO A 495 -11.03 -11.01 -21.39
CA PRO A 495 -10.76 -9.63 -21.00
C PRO A 495 -10.12 -8.81 -22.11
N THR A 496 -10.28 -7.49 -22.02
CA THR A 496 -9.83 -6.50 -23.00
C THR A 496 -8.88 -5.48 -22.37
N ALA A 497 -8.21 -4.68 -23.22
CA ALA A 497 -7.25 -3.67 -22.78
C ALA A 497 -7.32 -2.41 -23.67
N SER A 498 -7.10 -1.24 -23.10
CA SER A 498 -7.03 0.05 -23.80
C SER A 498 -5.96 1.00 -23.22
N PHE A 499 -5.55 1.99 -24.01
CA PHE A 499 -4.45 2.92 -23.70
C PHE A 499 -4.77 4.30 -24.30
N ASP A 500 -4.49 5.38 -23.57
CA ASP A 500 -4.62 6.74 -24.11
C ASP A 500 -3.37 7.15 -24.91
N SER A 501 -3.52 7.24 -26.24
CA SER A 501 -2.46 7.64 -27.16
C SER A 501 -2.09 9.13 -27.13
N ASN A 502 -2.73 9.96 -26.29
CA ASN A 502 -2.47 11.41 -26.23
C ASN A 502 -1.21 11.81 -25.42
N LEU A 503 -0.30 10.87 -25.15
CA LEU A 503 0.95 11.13 -24.42
C LEU A 503 2.06 11.67 -25.32
N THR A 504 2.72 12.75 -24.88
CA THR A 504 3.93 13.32 -25.51
C THR A 504 4.92 13.77 -24.45
N ILE A 505 6.19 13.36 -24.58
CA ILE A 505 7.27 13.65 -23.63
C ILE A 505 8.23 14.68 -24.23
N THR A 506 8.30 15.87 -23.63
CA THR A 506 9.08 17.02 -24.14
C THR A 506 10.32 17.37 -23.30
N GLU A 507 10.46 16.76 -22.13
CA GLU A 507 11.56 17.00 -21.18
C GLU A 507 12.38 15.73 -20.95
N ARG A 508 13.66 15.89 -20.57
CA ARG A 508 14.57 14.76 -20.35
C ARG A 508 14.20 14.04 -19.05
N THR A 509 13.83 12.76 -19.16
CA THR A 509 13.45 11.90 -18.01
C THR A 509 14.18 10.55 -18.05
N GLY A 510 14.41 9.93 -16.90
CA GLY A 510 14.91 8.55 -16.81
C GLY A 510 13.82 7.50 -17.10
N THR A 511 12.55 7.84 -16.85
CA THR A 511 11.41 6.92 -16.92
C THR A 511 10.17 7.65 -17.44
N ILE A 512 9.32 6.95 -18.19
CA ILE A 512 8.02 7.44 -18.65
C ILE A 512 6.93 6.58 -17.99
N SER A 513 5.86 7.22 -17.50
CA SER A 513 4.67 6.54 -16.95
C SER A 513 3.44 6.77 -17.82
N PHE A 514 2.55 5.79 -17.89
CA PHE A 514 1.26 5.88 -18.57
C PHE A 514 0.24 4.88 -18.02
N SER A 515 -1.05 5.12 -18.27
CA SER A 515 -2.13 4.24 -17.82
C SER A 515 -2.58 3.27 -18.90
N VAL A 516 -2.89 2.03 -18.51
CA VAL A 516 -3.57 1.02 -19.33
C VAL A 516 -4.79 0.51 -18.57
N VAL A 517 -5.96 0.56 -19.19
CA VAL A 517 -7.23 0.12 -18.60
C VAL A 517 -7.59 -1.27 -19.12
N TYR A 518 -7.91 -2.19 -18.21
CA TYR A 518 -8.39 -3.54 -18.47
C TYR A 518 -9.88 -3.62 -18.12
N GLU A 519 -10.67 -4.29 -18.97
CA GLU A 519 -12.15 -4.39 -18.86
C GLU A 519 -12.64 -5.78 -19.29
N ASP A 520 -13.62 -6.33 -18.59
CA ASP A 520 -14.26 -7.62 -18.88
C ASP A 520 -15.75 -7.63 -18.44
N ASN A 521 -16.39 -8.81 -18.37
CA ASN A 521 -17.64 -9.08 -17.64
C ASN A 521 -17.46 -10.11 -16.50
N PHE A 522 -16.22 -10.31 -16.04
CA PHE A 522 -15.86 -11.22 -14.95
C PHE A 522 -14.59 -10.71 -14.25
N LYS A 523 -14.36 -11.19 -13.02
CA LYS A 523 -13.23 -10.73 -12.19
C LYS A 523 -11.88 -10.99 -12.87
N LEU A 524 -11.11 -9.92 -13.05
CA LEU A 524 -9.80 -9.92 -13.69
C LEU A 524 -8.74 -10.63 -12.82
N GLY A 525 -8.02 -11.57 -13.44
CA GLY A 525 -6.85 -12.24 -12.86
C GLY A 525 -5.60 -11.35 -12.91
N PRO A 526 -4.37 -11.88 -13.06
CA PRO A 526 -3.15 -11.08 -13.09
C PRO A 526 -3.07 -10.09 -14.27
N ASP A 527 -2.33 -8.99 -14.05
CA ASP A 527 -2.20 -7.90 -15.01
C ASP A 527 -1.54 -8.32 -16.34
N GLY A 528 -2.04 -7.76 -17.45
CA GLY A 528 -1.48 -7.94 -18.77
C GLY A 528 -0.03 -7.45 -18.88
N ARG A 529 0.81 -8.20 -19.58
CA ARG A 529 2.19 -7.78 -19.85
C ARG A 529 2.23 -6.83 -21.04
N ILE A 530 2.53 -5.58 -20.75
CA ILE A 530 2.70 -4.54 -21.76
C ILE A 530 4.14 -4.55 -22.28
N ARG A 531 4.27 -4.54 -23.61
CA ARG A 531 5.54 -4.33 -24.32
C ARG A 531 5.54 -2.94 -24.95
N VAL A 532 6.67 -2.26 -24.85
CA VAL A 532 6.90 -0.97 -25.49
C VAL A 532 8.06 -1.11 -26.46
N THR A 533 7.82 -0.79 -27.73
CA THR A 533 8.85 -0.76 -28.78
C THR A 533 9.00 0.66 -29.34
N GLY A 534 10.17 1.02 -29.88
CA GLY A 534 10.42 2.40 -30.29
C GLY A 534 11.66 2.60 -31.18
N PRO A 535 12.12 3.86 -31.31
CA PRO A 535 13.30 4.24 -32.11
C PRO A 535 14.57 3.49 -31.70
N ASN A 536 15.55 3.46 -32.60
CA ASN A 536 16.89 2.88 -32.38
C ASN A 536 16.94 1.40 -31.95
N GLY A 537 15.83 0.66 -32.04
CA GLY A 537 15.73 -0.72 -31.55
C GLY A 537 15.32 -0.83 -30.09
N PHE A 538 14.71 0.21 -29.51
CA PHE A 538 14.07 0.12 -28.20
C PHE A 538 13.00 -0.97 -28.20
N ASP A 539 13.10 -1.91 -27.26
CA ASP A 539 12.19 -3.04 -27.07
C ASP A 539 12.25 -3.48 -25.60
N GLN A 540 11.19 -3.25 -24.83
CA GLN A 540 11.12 -3.61 -23.41
C GLN A 540 9.74 -4.17 -23.04
N ILE A 541 9.71 -5.02 -22.02
CA ILE A 541 8.50 -5.25 -21.22
C ILE A 541 8.44 -4.14 -20.17
N ALA A 542 7.35 -3.39 -20.16
CA ALA A 542 7.15 -2.30 -19.21
C ALA A 542 6.72 -2.83 -17.84
N ARG A 543 7.11 -2.13 -16.77
CA ARG A 543 6.81 -2.50 -15.38
C ARG A 543 5.46 -1.91 -14.97
N VAL A 544 4.47 -2.75 -14.71
CA VAL A 544 3.28 -2.34 -13.96
C VAL A 544 3.69 -2.07 -12.51
N ALA A 545 3.28 -0.94 -11.94
CA ALA A 545 3.69 -0.51 -10.60
C ALA A 545 2.54 0.03 -9.72
N PHE A 546 1.42 0.45 -10.33
CA PHE A 546 0.15 0.56 -9.62
C PHE A 546 -0.92 -0.22 -10.38
N SER A 547 -1.93 -0.71 -9.67
CA SER A 547 -3.07 -1.45 -10.21
C SER A 547 -4.28 -1.11 -9.34
N ILE A 548 -5.32 -0.53 -9.94
CA ILE A 548 -6.49 0.01 -9.26
C ILE A 548 -7.73 -0.59 -9.90
N ASP A 549 -8.39 -1.52 -9.22
CA ASP A 549 -9.78 -1.89 -9.51
C ASP A 549 -10.68 -0.69 -9.10
N ASP A 550 -11.62 -0.24 -9.96
CA ASP A 550 -12.35 1.03 -9.70
C ASP A 550 -13.33 0.89 -8.50
N PRO A 551 -13.13 1.63 -7.38
CA PRO A 551 -13.99 1.53 -6.20
C PRO A 551 -15.39 2.14 -6.40
N ASN A 552 -15.65 2.84 -7.51
CA ASN A 552 -16.96 3.43 -7.83
C ASN A 552 -17.79 2.55 -8.77
N ALA A 553 -17.18 1.51 -9.37
CA ALA A 553 -17.90 0.57 -10.20
C ALA A 553 -18.66 -0.43 -9.31
N PHE A 554 -19.98 -0.52 -9.48
CA PHE A 554 -20.80 -1.57 -8.87
C PHE A 554 -20.62 -2.93 -9.59
N ASN A 555 -19.41 -3.19 -10.12
CA ASN A 555 -19.06 -4.30 -10.98
C ASN A 555 -17.52 -4.55 -10.93
N PRO A 556 -17.03 -5.73 -10.52
CA PRO A 556 -15.61 -5.98 -10.21
C PRO A 556 -14.74 -6.26 -11.47
N ASP A 557 -15.07 -5.62 -12.58
CA ASP A 557 -14.68 -6.04 -13.93
C ASP A 557 -13.82 -5.00 -14.68
N GLN A 558 -13.41 -3.91 -14.02
CA GLN A 558 -12.59 -2.84 -14.62
C GLN A 558 -11.42 -2.44 -13.70
N ARG A 559 -10.22 -2.38 -14.29
CA ARG A 559 -8.95 -2.11 -13.61
C ARG A 559 -8.08 -1.14 -14.39
N THR A 560 -7.55 -0.11 -13.74
CA THR A 560 -6.54 0.79 -14.32
C THR A 560 -5.16 0.47 -13.77
N THR A 561 -4.21 0.15 -14.65
CA THR A 561 -2.80 -0.11 -14.30
C THR A 561 -1.89 1.03 -14.71
N ILE A 562 -0.89 1.31 -13.87
CA ILE A 562 0.08 2.42 -13.99
C ILE A 562 1.28 1.60 -14.51
N THR A 563 1.66 1.86 -15.77
CA THR A 563 2.76 1.21 -16.48
C THR A 563 3.94 2.18 -16.62
N PHE A 564 5.12 1.78 -16.18
CA PHE A 564 6.38 2.52 -16.31
C PHE A 564 7.31 1.86 -17.33
N VAL A 565 8.01 2.67 -18.13
CA VAL A 565 9.04 2.24 -19.08
C VAL A 565 10.32 3.07 -18.88
N ASP A 566 11.43 2.39 -18.64
CA ASP A 566 12.72 2.99 -18.28
C ASP A 566 13.60 3.26 -19.52
N ALA A 567 14.49 4.24 -19.44
CA ALA A 567 15.33 4.65 -20.55
C ALA A 567 16.45 3.65 -20.87
N ALA A 568 16.17 2.71 -21.78
CA ALA A 568 17.13 1.76 -22.37
C ALA A 568 18.22 2.39 -23.26
N SER A 569 18.55 3.67 -23.07
CA SER A 569 19.53 4.42 -23.87
C SER A 569 20.92 4.38 -23.25
N SER A 570 21.96 4.66 -24.06
CA SER A 570 23.34 4.76 -23.54
C SER A 570 23.60 6.00 -22.66
N SER A 571 22.63 6.92 -22.56
CA SER A 571 22.66 8.04 -21.62
C SER A 571 21.97 7.73 -20.29
N GLY A 572 21.09 6.72 -20.24
CA GLY A 572 20.19 6.45 -19.11
C GLY A 572 18.96 7.38 -19.05
N PHE A 573 18.66 8.10 -20.15
CA PHE A 573 17.51 9.01 -20.23
C PHE A 573 16.81 8.93 -21.60
N PHE A 574 15.53 9.23 -21.60
CA PHE A 574 14.83 9.71 -22.78
C PHE A 574 15.30 11.14 -23.04
N ASP A 575 16.04 11.32 -24.14
CA ASP A 575 16.62 12.58 -24.61
C ASP A 575 16.52 12.69 -26.15
N THR A 576 17.11 13.73 -26.74
CA THR A 576 17.09 13.97 -28.20
C THR A 576 17.59 12.80 -29.05
N SER A 577 18.44 11.91 -28.51
CA SER A 577 18.86 10.69 -29.22
C SER A 577 17.76 9.63 -29.31
N THR A 578 16.77 9.69 -28.41
CA THR A 578 15.65 8.75 -28.29
C THR A 578 14.35 9.23 -28.95
N ASN A 579 14.30 10.48 -29.43
CA ASN A 579 13.08 11.07 -29.99
C ASN A 579 12.46 10.24 -31.13
N GLY A 580 11.13 10.13 -31.10
CA GLY A 580 10.33 9.41 -32.09
C GLY A 580 9.09 8.76 -31.48
N THR A 581 8.38 7.98 -32.29
CA THR A 581 7.14 7.31 -31.89
C THR A 581 7.42 5.95 -31.25
N TYR A 582 6.82 5.72 -30.09
CA TYR A 582 6.85 4.46 -29.35
C TYR A 582 5.48 3.76 -29.47
N THR A 583 5.48 2.44 -29.58
CA THR A 583 4.28 1.61 -29.75
C THR A 583 4.06 0.74 -28.52
N VAL A 584 2.82 0.73 -28.01
CA VAL A 584 2.38 0.00 -26.82
C VAL A 584 1.58 -1.22 -27.25
N GLU A 585 2.02 -2.42 -26.87
CA GLU A 585 1.40 -3.70 -27.22
C GLU A 585 1.02 -4.50 -25.96
N LEU A 586 -0.19 -5.04 -25.89
CA LEU A 586 -0.52 -6.13 -24.97
C LEU A 586 0.03 -7.45 -25.55
N LEU A 587 0.85 -8.16 -24.76
CA LEU A 587 1.33 -9.48 -25.17
C LEU A 587 0.19 -10.52 -25.17
N PRO A 588 0.14 -11.43 -26.16
CA PRO A 588 -0.81 -12.52 -26.17
C PRO A 588 -0.63 -13.44 -24.95
N ASP A 589 -1.72 -14.05 -24.52
CA ASP A 589 -1.80 -14.98 -23.39
C ASP A 589 -1.36 -14.40 -22.02
N SER A 590 -1.24 -13.06 -21.91
CA SER A 590 -0.74 -12.39 -20.70
C SER A 590 -1.80 -11.77 -19.79
N LEU A 591 -3.00 -11.46 -20.31
CA LEU A 591 -4.16 -10.99 -19.54
C LEU A 591 -5.24 -12.08 -19.57
N ARG A 592 -5.82 -12.38 -18.40
CA ARG A 592 -6.71 -13.51 -18.13
C ARG A 592 -7.61 -13.18 -16.93
N ASP A 593 -8.87 -13.59 -17.00
CA ASP A 593 -9.88 -13.55 -15.94
C ASP A 593 -9.84 -14.80 -15.02
N GLU A 594 -10.63 -14.79 -13.94
CA GLU A 594 -10.70 -15.91 -12.99
C GLU A 594 -11.53 -17.12 -13.47
N ALA A 595 -12.29 -17.02 -14.57
CA ALA A 595 -12.93 -18.17 -15.23
C ALA A 595 -11.98 -18.90 -16.19
N GLY A 596 -10.93 -18.21 -16.66
CA GLY A 596 -9.84 -18.74 -17.47
C GLY A 596 -9.91 -18.41 -18.96
N ASN A 597 -10.69 -17.40 -19.37
CA ASN A 597 -10.62 -16.85 -20.72
C ASN A 597 -9.35 -15.98 -20.88
N VAL A 598 -9.01 -15.57 -22.11
CA VAL A 598 -7.65 -15.08 -22.42
C VAL A 598 -7.66 -13.98 -23.48
N ALA A 599 -7.10 -12.83 -23.14
CA ALA A 599 -7.01 -11.70 -24.06
C ALA A 599 -6.10 -12.01 -25.26
N PRO A 600 -6.52 -11.71 -26.50
CA PRO A 600 -5.63 -11.76 -27.65
C PRO A 600 -4.59 -10.62 -27.56
N GLY A 601 -3.35 -10.90 -27.98
CA GLY A 601 -2.31 -9.88 -28.07
C GLY A 601 -2.64 -8.84 -29.13
N GLN A 602 -2.52 -7.56 -28.80
CA GLN A 602 -2.93 -6.45 -29.66
C GLN A 602 -2.10 -5.18 -29.43
N VAL A 603 -1.97 -4.34 -30.47
CA VAL A 603 -1.43 -2.98 -30.34
C VAL A 603 -2.50 -2.11 -29.68
N LEU A 604 -2.17 -1.51 -28.53
CA LEU A 604 -3.08 -0.63 -27.78
C LEU A 604 -3.00 0.82 -28.29
N GLY A 605 -1.82 1.26 -28.74
CA GLY A 605 -1.63 2.57 -29.34
C GLY A 605 -0.16 2.98 -29.42
N THR A 606 0.08 4.29 -29.50
CA THR A 606 1.43 4.89 -29.59
C THR A 606 1.54 6.16 -28.77
N PHE A 607 2.74 6.49 -28.28
CA PHE A 607 3.09 7.80 -27.71
C PHE A 607 4.30 8.42 -28.43
N LEU A 608 4.56 9.71 -28.18
CA LEU A 608 5.66 10.45 -28.79
C LEU A 608 6.70 10.87 -27.73
N VAL A 609 7.99 10.66 -28.03
CA VAL A 609 9.10 11.34 -27.35
C VAL A 609 9.63 12.41 -28.30
N ASP A 610 9.57 13.68 -27.89
CA ASP A 610 10.08 14.83 -28.62
C ASP A 610 10.78 15.79 -27.64
N VAL A 611 11.81 15.28 -26.97
CA VAL A 611 12.61 16.06 -26.03
C VAL A 611 13.39 17.12 -26.80
N GLN A 612 13.24 18.38 -26.39
CA GLN A 612 13.93 19.51 -27.00
C GLN A 612 14.99 20.02 -26.01
N VAL A 613 16.25 20.06 -26.44
CA VAL A 613 17.28 20.83 -25.71
C VAL A 613 16.99 22.32 -25.97
N PRO A 614 16.95 23.19 -24.94
CA PRO A 614 16.89 24.63 -25.16
C PRO A 614 18.09 25.05 -26.01
N ILE A 615 17.85 25.46 -27.26
CA ILE A 615 18.94 25.84 -28.16
C ILE A 615 19.46 27.21 -27.74
N ASP A 616 20.58 27.22 -27.04
CA ASP A 616 21.25 28.47 -26.72
C ASP A 616 22.09 28.98 -27.91
N PHE A 617 21.98 30.28 -28.14
CA PHE A 617 22.67 31.02 -29.20
C PHE A 617 23.43 32.23 -28.65
N VAL A 618 23.42 32.45 -27.33
CA VAL A 618 24.06 33.58 -26.67
C VAL A 618 25.40 33.11 -26.12
N PRO A 619 26.55 33.64 -26.60
CA PRO A 619 27.84 33.16 -26.12
C PRO A 619 28.17 33.67 -24.71
N PRO A 620 28.88 32.87 -23.90
CA PRO A 620 29.23 33.23 -22.52
C PRO A 620 30.13 34.47 -22.50
N THR A 621 29.87 35.34 -21.52
CA THR A 621 30.57 36.62 -21.37
C THR A 621 31.73 36.51 -20.40
N VAL A 622 32.76 37.34 -20.60
CA VAL A 622 34.00 37.33 -19.80
C VAL A 622 34.30 38.75 -19.34
N SER A 623 34.63 38.90 -18.05
CA SER A 623 35.02 40.19 -17.46
C SER A 623 36.24 40.07 -16.55
N LEU A 624 37.04 41.13 -16.49
CA LEU A 624 38.14 41.28 -15.52
C LEU A 624 37.61 41.91 -14.23
N THR A 625 37.71 41.19 -13.11
CA THR A 625 37.21 41.69 -11.81
C THR A 625 38.29 42.35 -10.95
N THR A 626 39.56 42.09 -11.25
CA THR A 626 40.70 42.74 -10.59
C THR A 626 41.01 44.09 -11.23
N THR A 627 40.91 45.18 -10.45
CA THR A 627 41.27 46.54 -10.89
C THR A 627 42.65 46.99 -10.38
N GLN A 628 43.16 46.37 -9.32
CA GLN A 628 44.46 46.64 -8.71
C GLN A 628 45.02 45.37 -8.06
N THR A 629 46.34 45.17 -8.12
CA THR A 629 47.02 44.01 -7.55
C THR A 629 48.49 44.35 -7.23
N ASN A 630 49.18 43.43 -6.55
CA ASN A 630 50.57 43.58 -6.11
C ASN A 630 51.41 42.38 -6.60
N VAL A 631 52.73 42.57 -6.71
CA VAL A 631 53.66 41.44 -6.84
C VAL A 631 53.72 40.70 -5.50
N ARG A 632 53.40 39.41 -5.50
CA ARG A 632 53.44 38.55 -4.29
C ARG A 632 54.89 38.21 -3.91
N PRO A 633 55.16 37.76 -2.67
CA PRO A 633 56.53 37.45 -2.22
C PRO A 633 57.27 36.35 -3.00
N ASP A 634 56.55 35.55 -3.78
CA ASP A 634 57.07 34.55 -4.72
C ASP A 634 57.36 35.10 -6.13
N GLY A 635 57.18 36.41 -6.34
CA GLY A 635 57.40 37.10 -7.62
C GLY A 635 56.21 37.05 -8.57
N ILE A 636 55.07 36.49 -8.15
CA ILE A 636 53.90 36.23 -8.99
C ILE A 636 52.88 37.38 -8.88
N ILE A 637 52.25 37.76 -9.99
CA ILE A 637 51.04 38.59 -9.99
C ILE A 637 49.81 37.68 -10.07
N GLN A 638 48.75 37.99 -9.32
CA GLN A 638 47.45 37.34 -9.44
C GLN A 638 46.35 38.33 -9.84
N PHE A 639 45.40 37.85 -10.63
CA PHE A 639 44.15 38.54 -10.99
C PHE A 639 43.02 37.51 -11.19
N SER A 640 41.78 37.97 -11.20
CA SER A 640 40.58 37.13 -11.36
C SER A 640 39.76 37.55 -12.58
N LEU A 641 39.19 36.56 -13.25
CA LEU A 641 38.14 36.73 -14.24
C LEU A 641 36.80 36.20 -13.69
N GLN A 642 35.71 36.78 -14.19
CA GLN A 642 34.34 36.28 -13.99
C GLN A 642 33.74 35.93 -15.35
N TYR A 643 33.01 34.82 -15.37
CA TYR A 643 32.36 34.24 -16.53
C TYR A 643 30.87 34.13 -16.22
N ASP A 644 30.04 34.78 -17.04
CA ASP A 644 28.59 34.85 -16.85
C ASP A 644 27.86 34.43 -18.13
N ASP A 645 26.83 33.62 -17.94
CA ASP A 645 26.04 32.97 -18.99
C ASP A 645 24.53 33.14 -18.73
N ASN A 646 23.67 32.81 -19.70
CA ASN A 646 22.21 32.79 -19.53
C ASN A 646 21.64 31.38 -19.30
N VAL A 647 22.46 30.33 -19.41
CA VAL A 647 22.12 28.96 -19.03
C VAL A 647 22.92 28.48 -17.82
N THR A 648 22.50 27.34 -17.26
CA THR A 648 23.08 26.76 -16.05
C THR A 648 24.23 25.80 -16.38
N TYR A 649 25.37 26.00 -15.72
CA TYR A 649 26.64 25.30 -15.89
C TYR A 649 27.24 25.34 -17.30
N PRO A 650 27.86 26.47 -17.73
CA PRO A 650 28.82 26.45 -18.82
C PRO A 650 29.97 25.49 -18.46
N GLU A 651 30.15 24.41 -19.24
CA GLU A 651 31.27 23.48 -19.05
C GLU A 651 32.59 24.19 -19.37
N THR A 652 33.36 24.52 -18.34
CA THR A 652 34.66 25.19 -18.49
C THR A 652 35.69 24.26 -19.10
N ARG A 653 35.68 24.16 -20.44
CA ARG A 653 36.69 23.47 -21.24
C ARG A 653 37.98 24.30 -21.28
N GLN A 654 38.65 24.37 -20.13
CA GLN A 654 39.84 25.19 -19.89
C GLN A 654 40.86 25.06 -21.03
N VAL A 655 41.20 26.20 -21.65
CA VAL A 655 42.39 26.31 -22.52
C VAL A 655 43.29 27.41 -21.94
N PRO A 656 44.22 27.07 -21.02
CA PRO A 656 45.05 28.06 -20.32
C PRO A 656 45.84 29.00 -21.24
N ASP A 657 46.16 28.54 -22.46
CA ASP A 657 46.99 29.27 -23.42
C ASP A 657 46.31 30.51 -24.07
N ARG A 658 45.13 30.93 -23.60
CA ARG A 658 44.23 31.86 -24.32
C ARG A 658 43.88 33.18 -23.62
N VAL A 659 44.51 33.47 -22.47
CA VAL A 659 44.47 34.77 -21.79
C VAL A 659 45.84 35.44 -21.86
N THR A 660 45.93 36.59 -22.51
CA THR A 660 47.19 37.35 -22.70
C THR A 660 47.16 38.62 -21.88
N VAL A 661 48.24 38.87 -21.14
CA VAL A 661 48.44 40.12 -20.39
C VAL A 661 49.61 40.90 -21.00
N THR A 662 49.37 42.16 -21.38
CA THR A 662 50.42 43.10 -21.81
C THR A 662 50.64 44.19 -20.76
N GLY A 663 51.77 44.88 -20.80
CA GLY A 663 52.13 45.88 -19.78
C GLY A 663 53.28 46.81 -20.17
N PRO A 664 53.91 47.49 -19.19
CA PRO A 664 54.98 48.45 -19.42
C PRO A 664 56.17 47.89 -20.22
N ASN A 665 56.87 48.78 -20.92
CA ASN A 665 58.05 48.48 -21.76
C ASN A 665 57.89 47.34 -22.79
N GLY A 666 56.64 47.08 -23.23
CA GLY A 666 56.34 46.04 -24.21
C GLY A 666 56.26 44.63 -23.62
N PHE A 667 56.09 44.51 -22.31
CA PHE A 667 55.77 43.23 -21.68
C PHE A 667 54.52 42.59 -22.31
N SER A 668 54.60 41.29 -22.57
CA SER A 668 53.50 40.46 -23.07
C SER A 668 53.74 39.01 -22.67
N ALA A 669 52.82 38.40 -21.93
CA ALA A 669 52.86 36.98 -21.58
C ALA A 669 51.46 36.39 -21.47
N THR A 670 51.36 35.06 -21.58
CA THR A 670 50.13 34.31 -21.33
C THR A 670 49.97 34.09 -19.83
N ALA A 671 48.78 34.34 -19.29
CA ALA A 671 48.45 34.05 -17.90
C ALA A 671 47.91 32.63 -17.77
N GLN A 672 48.27 31.94 -16.68
CA GLN A 672 47.82 30.56 -16.42
C GLN A 672 46.75 30.55 -15.33
N ALA A 673 45.78 29.64 -15.40
CA ALA A 673 44.77 29.45 -14.36
C ALA A 673 45.30 28.56 -13.21
N ILE A 674 44.80 28.75 -11.99
CA ILE A 674 45.09 27.90 -10.82
C ILE A 674 43.84 27.21 -10.29
N ALA A 675 42.77 27.97 -10.06
CA ALA A 675 41.56 27.50 -9.42
C ALA A 675 40.37 28.39 -9.80
N GLY A 676 39.19 27.78 -9.85
CA GLY A 676 37.93 28.47 -10.06
C GLY A 676 36.79 27.84 -9.25
N GLY A 677 35.61 28.43 -9.34
CA GLY A 677 34.41 27.94 -8.67
C GLY A 677 33.15 28.68 -9.10
N SER A 678 32.01 28.00 -9.01
CA SER A 678 30.68 28.60 -9.18
C SER A 678 30.32 29.46 -7.95
N GLN A 679 29.71 30.61 -8.18
CA GLN A 679 28.99 31.37 -7.14
C GLN A 679 27.47 31.37 -7.37
N ALA A 680 27.03 31.07 -8.60
CA ALA A 680 25.64 30.88 -8.98
C ALA A 680 25.57 29.85 -10.12
N PRO A 681 24.40 29.24 -10.42
CA PRO A 681 24.27 28.23 -11.47
C PRO A 681 24.79 28.67 -12.85
N ALA A 682 24.75 29.97 -13.16
CA ALA A 682 25.21 30.56 -14.43
C ALA A 682 26.47 31.46 -14.32
N THR A 683 27.15 31.48 -13.16
CA THR A 683 28.32 32.34 -12.91
C THR A 683 29.48 31.56 -12.30
N VAL A 684 30.64 31.63 -12.97
CA VAL A 684 31.91 31.00 -12.56
C VAL A 684 33.01 32.06 -12.44
N PHE A 685 33.86 31.95 -11.42
CA PHE A 685 35.07 32.76 -11.28
C PHE A 685 36.32 31.91 -11.43
N GLU A 686 37.40 32.49 -11.96
CA GLU A 686 38.69 31.82 -12.10
C GLU A 686 39.86 32.75 -11.75
N VAL A 687 40.84 32.22 -11.01
CA VAL A 687 42.03 32.95 -10.57
C VAL A 687 43.21 32.61 -11.48
N PHE A 688 43.76 33.64 -12.10
CA PHE A 688 44.91 33.59 -12.96
C PHE A 688 46.17 34.07 -12.25
N TYR A 689 47.31 33.60 -12.74
CA TYR A 689 48.62 34.09 -12.35
C TYR A 689 49.52 34.38 -13.56
N LEU A 690 50.47 35.28 -13.33
CA LEU A 690 51.39 35.81 -14.34
C LEU A 690 52.82 35.74 -13.78
N THR A 691 53.71 35.12 -14.54
CA THR A 691 55.14 34.95 -14.22
C THR A 691 56.04 35.75 -15.16
N ARG A 692 57.33 35.84 -14.84
CA ARG A 692 58.38 36.32 -15.74
C ARG A 692 59.47 35.29 -15.94
N ASP A 693 59.48 34.66 -17.10
CA ASP A 693 60.44 33.62 -17.46
C ASP A 693 61.87 34.17 -17.66
N ASP A 694 62.02 35.49 -17.78
CA ASP A 694 63.31 36.19 -17.85
C ASP A 694 63.91 36.54 -16.47
N GLY A 695 63.19 36.28 -15.37
CA GLY A 695 63.65 36.51 -14.00
C GLY A 695 63.83 37.98 -13.61
N LEU A 696 63.36 38.93 -14.44
CA LEU A 696 63.31 40.34 -14.08
C LEU A 696 62.10 40.62 -13.16
N PRO A 697 62.13 41.66 -12.32
CA PRO A 697 60.94 42.11 -11.61
C PRO A 697 59.87 42.63 -12.58
N PHE A 698 58.61 42.57 -12.18
CA PHE A 698 57.55 43.32 -12.84
C PHE A 698 57.73 44.83 -12.57
N GLU A 699 57.33 45.66 -13.53
CA GLU A 699 57.39 47.13 -13.41
C GLU A 699 56.03 47.66 -12.97
N LEU A 700 56.00 48.59 -12.01
CA LEU A 700 54.75 49.18 -11.53
C LEU A 700 54.08 50.02 -12.62
N GLY A 701 52.77 49.88 -12.78
CA GLY A 701 52.00 50.53 -13.84
C GLY A 701 50.78 49.73 -14.29
N GLU A 702 50.26 50.09 -15.46
CA GLU A 702 49.04 49.50 -16.01
C GLU A 702 49.31 48.26 -16.85
N TYR A 703 48.59 47.17 -16.55
CA TYR A 703 48.61 45.91 -17.29
C TYR A 703 47.23 45.65 -17.90
N PHE A 704 47.20 45.24 -19.17
CA PHE A 704 45.99 45.07 -19.97
C PHE A 704 45.73 43.58 -20.21
N VAL A 705 44.53 43.10 -19.88
CA VAL A 705 44.15 41.69 -19.99
C VAL A 705 43.24 41.48 -21.20
N SER A 706 43.63 40.58 -22.10
CA SER A 706 42.86 40.24 -23.31
C SER A 706 42.60 38.74 -23.40
N VAL A 707 41.44 38.36 -23.94
CA VAL A 707 41.02 36.97 -24.13
C VAL A 707 40.87 36.66 -25.62
N ALA A 708 41.19 35.43 -26.02
CA ALA A 708 40.94 34.94 -27.37
C ALA A 708 39.51 34.38 -27.53
N GLU A 709 39.06 34.26 -28.78
CA GLU A 709 37.74 33.71 -29.14
C GLU A 709 37.67 32.21 -28.83
N GLY A 710 36.77 31.79 -27.93
CA GLY A 710 36.68 30.42 -27.46
C GLY A 710 37.81 30.02 -26.50
N ALA A 711 38.27 30.95 -25.65
CA ALA A 711 38.94 30.58 -24.40
C ALA A 711 37.98 29.86 -23.43
N ILE A 712 36.68 30.16 -23.57
CA ILE A 712 35.53 29.52 -22.91
C ILE A 712 34.50 29.22 -23.99
N VAL A 713 33.81 28.10 -23.81
CA VAL A 713 32.70 27.65 -24.64
C VAL A 713 31.61 27.17 -23.67
N ASP A 714 30.34 27.48 -23.94
CA ASP A 714 29.22 26.96 -23.15
C ASP A 714 28.89 25.48 -23.50
N THR A 715 27.84 24.94 -22.89
CA THR A 715 27.35 23.57 -23.16
C THR A 715 26.60 23.41 -24.50
N ALA A 716 26.19 24.50 -25.15
CA ALA A 716 25.61 24.51 -26.49
C ALA A 716 26.67 24.58 -27.60
N GLY A 717 27.91 24.96 -27.26
CA GLY A 717 29.05 25.10 -28.17
C GLY A 717 29.36 26.54 -28.59
N ASN A 718 28.74 27.57 -28.02
CA ASN A 718 29.03 28.96 -28.40
C ASN A 718 30.34 29.44 -27.75
N PRO A 719 31.32 29.96 -28.52
CA PRO A 719 32.58 30.46 -27.97
C PRO A 719 32.46 31.92 -27.51
N ASN A 720 33.11 32.27 -26.38
CA ASN A 720 33.25 33.68 -25.99
C ASN A 720 33.91 34.50 -27.12
N ALA A 721 33.54 35.77 -27.27
CA ALA A 721 34.19 36.67 -28.22
C ALA A 721 35.62 37.02 -27.79
N ALA A 722 36.54 37.20 -28.75
CA ALA A 722 37.87 37.76 -28.49
C ALA A 722 37.77 39.26 -28.13
N GLY A 723 38.59 39.73 -27.18
CA GLY A 723 38.60 41.14 -26.82
C GLY A 723 39.56 41.53 -25.72
N LEU A 724 39.72 42.85 -25.54
CA LEU A 724 40.34 43.45 -24.36
C LEU A 724 39.29 43.47 -23.24
N LEU A 725 39.57 42.82 -22.12
CA LEU A 725 38.68 42.74 -20.95
C LEU A 725 38.76 43.97 -20.07
N GLY A 726 39.93 44.64 -20.05
CA GLY A 726 40.21 45.80 -19.23
C GLY A 726 41.68 45.89 -18.84
N SER A 727 41.95 46.66 -17.79
CA SER A 727 43.28 46.79 -17.19
C SER A 727 43.23 46.68 -15.66
N PHE A 728 44.36 46.28 -15.08
CA PHE A 728 44.63 46.41 -13.66
C PHE A 728 45.90 47.24 -13.41
N GLN A 729 45.92 47.97 -12.29
CA GLN A 729 47.12 48.68 -11.83
C GLN A 729 47.96 47.77 -10.94
N LEU A 730 49.21 47.53 -11.34
CA LEU A 730 50.21 46.87 -10.50
C LEU A 730 50.88 47.90 -9.57
N ILE A 731 50.75 47.69 -8.26
CA ILE A 731 51.39 48.50 -7.23
C ILE A 731 52.42 47.69 -6.42
N GLY A 732 53.33 48.41 -5.75
CA GLY A 732 54.39 47.87 -4.90
C GLY A 732 54.06 47.87 -3.41
#